data_AF-A0A3E4UU63-F1
#
_entry.id   AF-A0A3E4UU63-F1
#
_cell.length_a   1.000
_cell.length_b   1.000
_cell.length_c   1.000
_cell.angle_alpha   90.00
_cell.angle_beta   90.00
_cell.angle_gamma   90.00
#
_symmetry.space_group_name_H-M   'P 1'
#
loop_
_entity.id
_entity.type
_entity.pdbx_description
1 polymer ?
#
loop_
_entity_poly.entity_id
_entity_poly.type
_entity_poly.pdbx_seq_one_letter_code
_entity_poly.pdbx_strand_id
1 'polypeptide(L)'
;MKSILNLLSIREYIMGGVFLLFAGVVHGQNPIVQTCYTTDPAPMVHDGTLYVYTGHDEDKADFFWMQEWRVYSTKDMVNWTDHGSPLAIESFDWADDRAWAAQCIEHNGKFYWYVCLRSKLTNTMAIGVAVGDSPLGPFKDAIGKPLYDGSWDFIDPTVFVDDDGQAYLYWGNPNIYYVKLNDDMISLKGEVRKMEQTIESFGAPNPDKRIKGKKYKDIYTEGPWLHKRNGKYYLLYAAGGIPEHIAYSMGSTPWGPWKYMGEIMPLQDTGSFTNHCGVTDYKGNSYFFYHTGKLPGGGGFGRSVAVEQFKYNEDGTFPIINATREGVKPVGTLNPYERVEAETIAFSEGVKSEPNAKTGIYISDIHNGDYIKVREVDFGDQLPKSFVVSVASALRGGRIEVRADSIGGTLMAEIAVPHTGGWECWKDMKTTVKTPVKGIHDVYFVFKGRKGCKLFNFDWWKFCREDMMVQDVRNVTQVAPTNISGCEYPRLDAEHCAYFRFYAPQASKIQVDCCGKKYDMQKDTDGFWTVKTDPLVVGFHYYFLIVDGVSVADPSSYTFFGCCRMASGIEVSEGKEGDYYRPQQGVPHGQVRSCTYYSETKKEFRRCMVYTPAEYETNVKKRYPVLYLQHGMGEDETGWSTQGYMQHIMDNLIASGQCVPMLVVMDSGDVEAPFSPREGKDMNEERALYGASFYGVMLEDLIPMIDRTFRTYTDREHRAMAGLSWGGHQTFSTALPNLDKFSYIGAFSGAIFGLDVKTCYNGVFADAGKFNKKVHYLFLGCGTEEQFGTKQLVDSLHELGINAEYYESQGTGHEWLTWRRCLREFVPHLFKK
;
A
#
# COMPACT_ATOMS: atom_id res chain seq x y z
N MET A 1 -12.13 34.91 74.87
CA MET A 1 -10.94 35.19 75.70
C MET A 1 -9.71 35.09 74.80
N LYS A 2 -8.99 36.23 74.68
CA LYS A 2 -7.59 36.54 74.24
C LYS A 2 -6.76 35.40 73.60
N SER A 3 -5.92 35.57 72.56
CA SER A 3 -5.11 36.70 72.01
C SER A 3 -4.66 36.32 70.57
N ILE A 4 -4.73 37.16 69.53
CA ILE A 4 -3.76 38.19 69.04
C ILE A 4 -2.43 37.65 68.42
N LEU A 5 -2.35 37.85 67.09
CA LEU A 5 -1.27 38.28 66.16
C LEU A 5 0.09 37.53 65.96
N ASN A 6 0.34 37.36 64.64
CA ASN A 6 1.53 37.68 63.83
C ASN A 6 2.69 36.68 63.55
N LEU A 7 2.75 36.33 62.25
CA LEU A 7 3.88 36.44 61.30
C LEU A 7 5.29 36.00 61.74
N LEU A 8 5.84 35.02 61.01
CA LEU A 8 7.18 35.11 60.40
C LEU A 8 7.36 34.05 59.30
N SER A 9 7.97 34.49 58.21
CA SER A 9 8.32 33.76 56.99
C SER A 9 9.54 32.85 57.17
N ILE A 10 9.60 31.76 56.41
CA ILE A 10 10.64 31.44 55.40
C ILE A 10 10.58 29.93 55.10
N ARG A 11 10.50 29.65 53.79
CA ARG A 11 10.59 28.33 53.16
C ARG A 11 11.92 27.66 53.50
N GLU A 12 11.92 26.35 53.76
CA GLU A 12 12.89 25.40 53.21
C GLU A 12 12.45 23.94 53.46
N TYR A 13 12.54 23.16 52.37
CA TYR A 13 12.51 21.71 52.16
C TYR A 13 12.15 20.75 53.31
N ILE A 14 11.07 19.97 53.14
CA ILE A 14 11.14 18.48 53.08
C ILE A 14 10.06 17.98 52.11
N MET A 15 10.50 17.46 50.97
CA MET A 15 9.70 16.80 49.96
C MET A 15 9.62 15.30 50.31
N GLY A 16 8.59 14.92 51.06
CA GLY A 16 8.24 13.52 51.31
C GLY A 16 7.10 13.10 50.38
N GLY A 17 7.44 12.52 49.24
CA GLY A 17 6.48 12.05 48.24
C GLY A 17 5.62 10.91 48.78
N VAL A 18 4.31 11.14 48.86
CA VAL A 18 3.31 10.08 48.93
C VAL A 18 3.05 9.63 47.49
N PHE A 19 3.68 8.52 47.08
CA PHE A 19 3.30 7.81 45.86
C PHE A 19 1.95 7.12 46.12
N LEU A 20 0.86 7.77 45.70
CA LEU A 20 -0.42 7.11 45.50
C LEU A 20 -0.30 6.23 44.25
N LEU A 21 -0.06 4.93 44.46
CA LEU A 21 -0.26 3.89 43.47
C LEU A 21 -1.74 3.88 43.08
N PHE A 22 -2.09 4.54 41.97
CA PHE A 22 -3.34 4.26 41.28
C PHE A 22 -3.20 2.87 40.65
N ALA A 23 -3.75 1.87 41.33
CA ALA A 23 -4.01 0.58 40.71
C ALA A 23 -5.00 0.82 39.57
N GLY A 24 -4.52 0.71 38.32
CA GLY A 24 -5.39 0.71 37.15
C GLY A 24 -6.40 -0.43 37.31
N VAL A 25 -7.69 -0.13 37.14
CA VAL A 25 -8.70 -1.17 37.04
C VAL A 25 -8.39 -1.98 35.78
N VAL A 26 -7.89 -3.19 35.96
CA VAL A 26 -7.73 -4.16 34.86
C VAL A 26 -9.14 -4.53 34.40
N HIS A 27 -9.54 -4.00 33.25
CA HIS A 27 -10.79 -4.42 32.60
C HIS A 27 -10.51 -5.77 31.94
N GLY A 28 -11.19 -6.81 32.42
CA GLY A 28 -11.12 -8.14 31.81
C GLY A 28 -11.82 -8.17 30.45
N GLN A 29 -11.44 -9.14 29.61
CA GLN A 29 -11.92 -9.28 28.24
C GLN A 29 -13.37 -9.76 28.15
N ASN A 30 -13.85 -10.59 29.08
CA ASN A 30 -15.17 -11.20 28.99
C ASN A 30 -16.27 -10.28 29.54
N PRO A 31 -17.45 -10.21 28.88
CA PRO A 31 -17.78 -10.82 27.58
C PRO A 31 -17.04 -10.14 26.41
N ILE A 32 -16.77 -10.85 25.31
CA ILE A 32 -15.90 -10.38 24.21
C ILE A 32 -16.49 -9.24 23.36
N VAL A 33 -17.79 -8.98 23.48
CA VAL A 33 -18.52 -7.91 22.79
C VAL A 33 -19.31 -7.10 23.82
N GLN A 34 -19.26 -5.77 23.73
CA GLN A 34 -20.00 -4.87 24.63
C GLN A 34 -20.96 -3.91 23.92
N THR A 35 -20.99 -3.91 22.58
CA THR A 35 -21.87 -3.02 21.80
C THR A 35 -23.30 -3.54 21.66
N CYS A 36 -23.53 -4.83 21.87
CA CYS A 36 -24.85 -5.48 21.89
C CYS A 36 -24.80 -6.79 22.69
N TYR A 37 -25.96 -7.39 22.97
CA TYR A 37 -26.07 -8.69 23.63
C TYR A 37 -25.92 -9.81 22.59
N THR A 38 -24.86 -10.61 22.73
CA THR A 38 -24.52 -11.72 21.84
C THR A 38 -24.77 -13.07 22.50
N THR A 39 -25.20 -14.07 21.75
CA THR A 39 -25.51 -15.38 22.33
C THR A 39 -25.12 -16.54 21.43
N ASP A 40 -25.16 -17.74 22.00
CA ASP A 40 -25.07 -19.03 21.31
C ASP A 40 -23.85 -19.09 20.35
N PRO A 41 -22.62 -18.98 20.91
CA PRO A 41 -21.43 -18.77 20.10
C PRO A 41 -21.04 -20.02 19.31
N ALA A 42 -20.88 -19.85 18.00
CA ALA A 42 -20.36 -20.86 17.09
C ALA A 42 -19.03 -20.41 16.48
N PRO A 43 -17.88 -20.80 17.05
CA PRO A 43 -16.57 -20.47 16.51
C PRO A 43 -16.24 -21.29 15.24
N MET A 44 -15.60 -20.65 14.27
CA MET A 44 -15.10 -21.29 13.04
C MET A 44 -13.77 -20.64 12.62
N VAL A 45 -12.74 -21.45 12.42
CA VAL A 45 -11.44 -20.97 11.89
C VAL A 45 -11.43 -21.12 10.37
N HIS A 46 -11.11 -20.04 9.67
CA HIS A 46 -10.90 -20.06 8.23
C HIS A 46 -9.78 -19.10 7.84
N ASP A 47 -8.87 -19.55 6.99
CA ASP A 47 -7.76 -18.77 6.42
C ASP A 47 -6.98 -17.93 7.44
N GLY A 48 -6.60 -18.56 8.56
CA GLY A 48 -5.82 -17.93 9.63
C GLY A 48 -6.58 -16.89 10.47
N THR A 49 -7.90 -16.78 10.30
CA THR A 49 -8.79 -15.91 11.08
C THR A 49 -9.80 -16.76 11.85
N LEU A 50 -10.09 -16.39 13.10
CA LEU A 50 -11.18 -16.99 13.86
C LEU A 50 -12.43 -16.12 13.72
N TYR A 51 -13.52 -16.72 13.27
CA TYR A 51 -14.85 -16.13 13.24
C TYR A 51 -15.69 -16.71 14.38
N VAL A 52 -16.59 -15.90 14.93
CA VAL A 52 -17.59 -16.35 15.90
C VAL A 52 -18.94 -15.84 15.43
N TYR A 53 -19.79 -16.80 15.06
CA TYR A 53 -21.18 -16.54 14.71
C TYR A 53 -21.99 -16.55 15.99
N THR A 54 -22.88 -15.56 16.15
CA THR A 54 -23.67 -15.40 17.37
C THR A 54 -25.12 -15.09 17.02
N GLY A 55 -26.04 -15.45 17.90
CA GLY A 55 -27.34 -14.79 17.94
C GLY A 55 -27.22 -13.36 18.51
N HIS A 56 -28.29 -12.58 18.35
CA HIS A 56 -28.43 -11.23 18.91
C HIS A 56 -29.68 -11.16 19.80
N ASP A 57 -29.49 -11.05 21.12
CA ASP A 57 -30.58 -10.80 22.07
C ASP A 57 -30.93 -9.29 22.05
N GLU A 58 -32.21 -8.94 21.94
CA GLU A 58 -32.64 -7.53 21.94
C GLU A 58 -32.49 -6.83 23.31
N ASP A 59 -32.20 -5.53 23.29
CA ASP A 59 -32.08 -4.72 24.50
C ASP A 59 -33.40 -4.76 25.31
N LYS A 60 -33.31 -5.11 26.60
CA LYS A 60 -34.44 -5.20 27.56
C LYS A 60 -35.49 -6.26 27.19
N ALA A 61 -35.12 -7.28 26.44
CA ALA A 61 -36.00 -8.41 26.16
C ALA A 61 -36.43 -9.14 27.45
N ASP A 62 -37.69 -9.59 27.49
CA ASP A 62 -38.26 -10.44 28.55
C ASP A 62 -38.45 -11.90 28.09
N PHE A 63 -37.97 -12.19 26.88
CA PHE A 63 -37.92 -13.49 26.22
C PHE A 63 -36.73 -13.51 25.25
N PHE A 64 -36.49 -14.62 24.55
CA PHE A 64 -35.45 -14.72 23.51
C PHE A 64 -35.88 -14.01 22.21
N TRP A 65 -35.99 -12.69 22.27
CA TRP A 65 -36.26 -11.85 21.11
C TRP A 65 -34.97 -11.68 20.32
N MET A 66 -34.92 -12.35 19.16
CA MET A 66 -33.74 -12.42 18.31
C MET A 66 -34.20 -12.35 16.85
N GLN A 67 -33.77 -11.30 16.14
CA GLN A 67 -34.19 -11.03 14.76
C GLN A 67 -33.12 -11.42 13.73
N GLU A 68 -31.88 -11.57 14.20
CA GLU A 68 -30.72 -11.71 13.32
C GLU A 68 -29.60 -12.53 13.96
N TRP A 69 -28.64 -12.92 13.13
CA TRP A 69 -27.36 -13.44 13.57
C TRP A 69 -26.23 -12.49 13.19
N ARG A 70 -25.25 -12.40 14.10
CA ARG A 70 -24.08 -11.55 13.92
C ARG A 70 -22.81 -12.36 13.74
N VAL A 71 -21.79 -11.73 13.15
CA VAL A 71 -20.48 -12.33 12.95
C VAL A 71 -19.39 -11.42 13.49
N TYR A 72 -18.52 -11.98 14.30
CA TYR A 72 -17.31 -11.32 14.80
C TYR A 72 -16.07 -12.06 14.32
N SER A 73 -14.95 -11.36 14.14
CA SER A 73 -13.69 -12.00 13.81
C SER A 73 -12.53 -11.50 14.63
N THR A 74 -11.52 -12.34 14.83
CA THR A 74 -10.27 -11.96 15.46
C THR A 74 -9.08 -12.66 14.81
N LYS A 75 -7.93 -11.98 14.81
CA LYS A 75 -6.63 -12.57 14.47
C LYS A 75 -5.74 -12.77 15.70
N ASP A 76 -6.05 -12.16 16.83
CA ASP A 76 -5.20 -12.10 18.03
C ASP A 76 -5.90 -12.57 19.31
N MET A 77 -7.18 -12.97 19.22
CA MET A 77 -8.05 -13.42 20.31
C MET A 77 -8.48 -12.36 21.31
N VAL A 78 -8.04 -11.10 21.16
CA VAL A 78 -8.34 -10.02 22.11
C VAL A 78 -9.04 -8.84 21.48
N ASN A 79 -8.81 -8.57 20.19
CA ASN A 79 -9.50 -7.56 19.41
C ASN A 79 -10.49 -8.25 18.46
N TRP A 80 -11.77 -7.89 18.57
CA TRP A 80 -12.87 -8.48 17.82
C TRP A 80 -13.47 -7.44 16.88
N THR A 81 -13.45 -7.72 15.58
CA THR A 81 -14.11 -6.90 14.56
C THR A 81 -15.56 -7.34 14.41
N ASP A 82 -16.50 -6.41 14.58
CA ASP A 82 -17.93 -6.61 14.31
C ASP A 82 -18.19 -6.53 12.80
N HIS A 83 -18.76 -7.58 12.22
CA HIS A 83 -19.17 -7.60 10.79
C HIS A 83 -20.68 -7.41 10.63
N GLY A 84 -21.37 -7.04 11.71
CA GLY A 84 -22.81 -6.85 11.72
C GLY A 84 -23.54 -8.14 11.51
N SER A 85 -24.58 -8.06 10.68
CA SER A 85 -25.56 -9.11 10.48
C SER A 85 -25.66 -9.51 9.01
N PRO A 86 -24.89 -10.53 8.61
CA PRO A 86 -24.94 -11.06 7.25
C PRO A 86 -26.20 -11.89 6.97
N LEU A 87 -26.98 -12.25 8.00
CA LEU A 87 -28.15 -13.12 7.90
C LEU A 87 -29.19 -12.76 8.97
N ALA A 88 -30.46 -12.69 8.56
CA ALA A 88 -31.59 -12.38 9.45
C ALA A 88 -32.83 -13.21 9.08
N ILE A 89 -33.88 -13.15 9.90
CA ILE A 89 -35.15 -13.87 9.65
C ILE A 89 -35.70 -13.53 8.26
N GLU A 90 -35.56 -12.28 7.83
CA GLU A 90 -36.01 -11.75 6.53
C GLU A 90 -35.35 -12.43 5.33
N SER A 91 -34.25 -13.17 5.55
CA SER A 91 -33.59 -13.95 4.49
C SER A 91 -34.36 -15.23 4.13
N PHE A 92 -35.34 -15.63 4.94
CA PHE A 92 -36.06 -16.89 4.82
C PHE A 92 -37.57 -16.67 4.68
N ASP A 93 -38.08 -16.72 3.45
CA ASP A 93 -39.50 -16.51 3.14
C ASP A 93 -40.46 -17.48 3.85
N TRP A 94 -39.96 -18.64 4.31
CA TRP A 94 -40.74 -19.65 5.03
C TRP A 94 -40.76 -19.44 6.55
N ALA A 95 -39.93 -18.55 7.09
CA ALA A 95 -39.83 -18.27 8.53
C ALA A 95 -40.46 -16.91 8.91
N ASP A 96 -40.70 -16.69 10.20
CA ASP A 96 -41.24 -15.43 10.72
C ASP A 96 -40.86 -15.04 12.16
N ASP A 97 -40.09 -15.84 12.88
CA ASP A 97 -39.71 -15.56 14.27
C ASP A 97 -38.48 -16.40 14.69
N ARG A 98 -37.83 -15.99 15.80
CA ARG A 98 -36.81 -16.73 16.56
C ARG A 98 -35.58 -17.12 15.76
N ALA A 99 -34.76 -16.14 15.37
CA ALA A 99 -33.40 -16.39 14.88
C ALA A 99 -32.46 -16.87 16.01
N TRP A 100 -32.77 -18.05 16.55
CA TRP A 100 -32.02 -18.68 17.64
C TRP A 100 -30.75 -19.36 17.12
N ALA A 101 -29.98 -20.00 18.01
CA ALA A 101 -28.67 -20.59 17.77
C ALA A 101 -28.42 -21.14 16.35
N ALA A 102 -27.20 -20.95 15.87
CA ALA A 102 -26.80 -21.31 14.52
C ALA A 102 -25.31 -21.67 14.46
N GLN A 103 -24.91 -22.45 13.46
CA GLN A 103 -23.51 -22.78 13.22
C GLN A 103 -23.18 -22.68 11.72
N CYS A 104 -22.05 -22.05 11.42
CA CYS A 104 -21.48 -21.99 10.08
C CYS A 104 -20.30 -22.97 9.94
N ILE A 105 -20.14 -23.55 8.75
CA ILE A 105 -19.00 -24.38 8.37
C ILE A 105 -18.57 -24.11 6.93
N GLU A 106 -17.27 -24.13 6.68
CA GLU A 106 -16.72 -24.12 5.32
C GLU A 106 -16.66 -25.54 4.76
N HIS A 107 -17.09 -25.72 3.52
CA HIS A 107 -16.89 -26.95 2.77
C HIS A 107 -16.81 -26.65 1.26
N ASN A 108 -15.79 -27.17 0.58
CA ASN A 108 -15.59 -27.04 -0.87
C ASN A 108 -15.65 -25.58 -1.39
N GLY A 109 -15.10 -24.63 -0.63
CA GLY A 109 -15.04 -23.22 -1.01
C GLY A 109 -16.35 -22.45 -0.84
N LYS A 110 -17.31 -23.01 -0.11
CA LYS A 110 -18.59 -22.39 0.26
C LYS A 110 -18.79 -22.44 1.76
N PHE A 111 -19.61 -21.51 2.26
CA PHE A 111 -19.95 -21.39 3.68
C PHE A 111 -21.41 -21.73 3.89
N TYR A 112 -21.68 -22.72 4.73
CA TYR A 112 -23.01 -23.24 5.00
C TYR A 112 -23.39 -22.89 6.43
N TRP A 113 -24.38 -22.00 6.56
CA TRP A 113 -24.86 -21.51 7.84
C TRP A 113 -26.19 -22.19 8.19
N TYR A 114 -26.13 -23.16 9.09
CA TYR A 114 -27.29 -23.87 9.60
C TYR A 114 -27.92 -23.07 10.72
N VAL A 115 -29.22 -22.83 10.61
CA VAL A 115 -29.98 -21.94 11.49
C VAL A 115 -31.22 -22.66 12.03
N CYS A 116 -31.77 -22.17 13.14
CA CYS A 116 -33.10 -22.55 13.58
C CYS A 116 -34.04 -21.34 13.70
N LEU A 117 -35.29 -21.54 13.26
CA LEU A 117 -36.31 -20.50 13.08
C LEU A 117 -37.70 -21.09 13.28
N ARG A 118 -38.71 -20.25 13.58
CA ARG A 118 -40.12 -20.68 13.50
C ARG A 118 -40.57 -20.76 12.05
N SER A 119 -41.03 -21.94 11.63
CA SER A 119 -41.62 -22.18 10.30
C SER A 119 -43.08 -21.73 10.26
N LYS A 120 -43.44 -20.90 9.27
CA LYS A 120 -44.84 -20.55 8.95
C LYS A 120 -45.65 -21.74 8.45
N LEU A 121 -44.98 -22.77 7.93
CA LEU A 121 -45.62 -23.92 7.30
C LEU A 121 -46.20 -24.88 8.35
N THR A 122 -45.45 -25.10 9.44
CA THR A 122 -45.83 -26.04 10.50
C THR A 122 -46.18 -25.37 11.83
N ASN A 123 -45.90 -24.07 11.98
CA ASN A 123 -46.04 -23.32 13.23
C ASN A 123 -45.24 -23.94 14.39
N THR A 124 -44.07 -24.50 14.07
CA THR A 124 -43.09 -25.08 15.00
C THR A 124 -41.70 -24.58 14.65
N MET A 125 -40.68 -24.99 15.42
CA MET A 125 -39.29 -24.76 15.04
C MET A 125 -38.89 -25.63 13.83
N ALA A 126 -37.86 -25.18 13.13
CA ALA A 126 -37.35 -25.77 11.91
C ALA A 126 -35.85 -25.47 11.75
N ILE A 127 -35.14 -26.39 11.10
CA ILE A 127 -33.74 -26.23 10.70
C ILE A 127 -33.71 -25.72 9.26
N GLY A 128 -32.98 -24.62 9.05
CA GLY A 128 -32.70 -24.03 7.75
C GLY A 128 -31.21 -24.06 7.42
N VAL A 129 -30.86 -23.75 6.17
CA VAL A 129 -29.47 -23.56 5.75
C VAL A 129 -29.37 -22.40 4.76
N ALA A 130 -28.46 -21.48 5.03
CA ALA A 130 -28.05 -20.44 4.10
C ALA A 130 -26.66 -20.74 3.54
N VAL A 131 -26.40 -20.31 2.31
CA VAL A 131 -25.09 -20.46 1.65
C VAL A 131 -24.50 -19.11 1.32
N GLY A 132 -23.20 -18.96 1.57
CA GLY A 132 -22.40 -17.78 1.25
C GLY A 132 -21.09 -18.13 0.55
N ASP A 133 -20.51 -17.12 -0.12
CA ASP A 133 -19.24 -17.24 -0.85
C ASP A 133 -18.01 -16.91 0.00
N SER A 134 -18.21 -16.41 1.21
CA SER A 134 -17.15 -16.09 2.18
C SER A 134 -17.67 -16.29 3.61
N PRO A 135 -16.80 -16.28 4.65
CA PRO A 135 -17.24 -16.33 6.04
C PRO A 135 -18.25 -15.22 6.41
N LEU A 136 -18.22 -14.10 5.68
CA LEU A 136 -19.07 -12.94 5.90
C LEU A 136 -20.23 -12.86 4.90
N GLY A 137 -20.40 -13.89 4.06
CA GLY A 137 -21.44 -13.94 3.04
C GLY A 137 -21.02 -13.28 1.71
N PRO A 138 -21.96 -12.65 0.97
CA PRO A 138 -23.38 -12.54 1.30
C PRO A 138 -24.04 -13.92 1.42
N PHE A 139 -24.84 -14.13 2.46
CA PHE A 139 -25.58 -15.37 2.66
C PHE A 139 -27.00 -15.26 2.07
N LYS A 140 -27.53 -16.39 1.60
CA LYS A 140 -28.92 -16.50 1.11
C LYS A 140 -29.51 -17.84 1.50
N ASP A 141 -30.83 -17.90 1.72
CA ASP A 141 -31.54 -19.18 1.86
C ASP A 141 -31.21 -20.08 0.65
N ALA A 142 -30.63 -21.23 0.94
CA ALA A 142 -30.11 -22.12 -0.09
C ALA A 142 -31.19 -23.00 -0.73
N ILE A 143 -32.36 -23.13 -0.10
CA ILE A 143 -33.39 -24.10 -0.49
C ILE A 143 -34.73 -23.40 -0.78
N GLY A 144 -35.06 -22.32 -0.07
CA GLY A 144 -36.36 -21.65 -0.15
C GLY A 144 -37.46 -22.31 0.71
N LYS A 145 -37.07 -23.26 1.58
CA LYS A 145 -37.94 -23.97 2.54
C LYS A 145 -37.08 -24.55 3.68
N PRO A 146 -37.68 -25.01 4.79
CA PRO A 146 -36.93 -25.74 5.81
C PRO A 146 -36.14 -26.92 5.25
N LEU A 147 -34.93 -27.12 5.75
CA LEU A 147 -34.18 -28.37 5.57
C LEU A 147 -34.88 -29.51 6.34
N TYR A 148 -35.41 -29.20 7.52
CA TYR A 148 -36.24 -30.11 8.32
C TYR A 148 -37.15 -29.34 9.28
N ASP A 149 -38.44 -29.69 9.38
CA ASP A 149 -39.41 -29.01 10.25
C ASP A 149 -40.45 -29.98 10.85
N GLY A 150 -41.34 -29.44 11.70
CA GLY A 150 -42.49 -30.17 12.25
C GLY A 150 -42.42 -30.52 13.74
N SER A 151 -41.45 -30.00 14.49
CA SER A 151 -41.38 -30.17 15.94
C SER A 151 -40.85 -28.94 16.65
N TRP A 152 -41.28 -28.74 17.90
CA TRP A 152 -40.69 -27.75 18.81
C TRP A 152 -39.29 -28.14 19.26
N ASP A 153 -38.93 -29.42 19.11
CA ASP A 153 -37.60 -29.87 19.46
C ASP A 153 -36.52 -29.38 18.49
N PHE A 154 -36.85 -28.78 17.35
CA PHE A 154 -35.90 -28.53 16.26
C PHE A 154 -35.17 -27.20 16.37
N ILE A 155 -34.30 -27.11 17.37
CA ILE A 155 -33.44 -25.95 17.67
C ILE A 155 -31.97 -26.35 17.75
N ASP A 156 -31.07 -25.36 17.72
CA ASP A 156 -29.64 -25.51 18.00
C ASP A 156 -28.91 -26.50 17.07
N PRO A 157 -28.84 -26.20 15.77
CA PRO A 157 -28.11 -27.05 14.84
C PRO A 157 -26.60 -27.00 15.10
N THR A 158 -25.96 -28.17 15.07
CA THR A 158 -24.51 -28.31 14.93
C THR A 158 -24.15 -29.16 13.73
N VAL A 159 -23.14 -28.69 12.98
CA VAL A 159 -22.65 -29.34 11.76
C VAL A 159 -21.17 -29.69 11.91
N PHE A 160 -20.81 -30.86 11.43
CA PHE A 160 -19.44 -31.36 11.45
C PHE A 160 -19.13 -32.11 10.15
N VAL A 161 -18.02 -31.77 9.50
CA VAL A 161 -17.47 -32.50 8.35
C VAL A 161 -16.31 -33.37 8.87
N ASP A 162 -16.43 -34.68 8.69
CA ASP A 162 -15.43 -35.63 9.16
C ASP A 162 -14.24 -35.77 8.19
N ASP A 163 -13.19 -36.45 8.64
CA ASP A 163 -11.94 -36.63 7.87
C ASP A 163 -12.15 -37.35 6.52
N ASP A 164 -13.26 -38.09 6.38
CA ASP A 164 -13.65 -38.77 5.14
C ASP A 164 -14.51 -37.90 4.19
N GLY A 165 -14.75 -36.64 4.57
CA GLY A 165 -15.59 -35.69 3.84
C GLY A 165 -17.09 -35.84 4.11
N GLN A 166 -17.53 -36.85 4.86
CA GLN A 166 -18.95 -37.00 5.20
C GLN A 166 -19.36 -35.93 6.23
N ALA A 167 -20.38 -35.15 5.89
CA ALA A 167 -20.97 -34.18 6.80
C ALA A 167 -22.11 -34.78 7.63
N TYR A 168 -22.20 -34.34 8.88
CA TYR A 168 -23.13 -34.76 9.91
C TYR A 168 -23.83 -33.53 10.48
N LEU A 169 -25.15 -33.60 10.64
CA LEU A 169 -25.97 -32.54 11.23
C LEU A 169 -26.72 -33.08 12.44
N TYR A 170 -26.72 -32.30 13.52
CA TYR A 170 -27.31 -32.61 14.82
C TYR A 170 -28.11 -31.42 15.34
N TRP A 171 -29.14 -31.66 16.14
CA TRP A 171 -29.93 -30.59 16.77
C TRP A 171 -30.82 -31.12 17.91
N GLY A 172 -31.27 -30.22 18.79
CA GLY A 172 -32.58 -30.31 19.41
C GLY A 172 -32.71 -30.12 20.92
N ASN A 173 -33.94 -29.95 21.41
CA ASN A 173 -34.29 -29.83 22.84
C ASN A 173 -35.68 -30.44 23.08
N PRO A 174 -35.91 -31.34 24.05
CA PRO A 174 -34.94 -31.98 24.95
C PRO A 174 -34.39 -33.30 24.37
N ASN A 175 -34.67 -33.57 23.09
CA ASN A 175 -34.20 -34.75 22.38
C ASN A 175 -33.10 -34.36 21.38
N ILE A 176 -32.11 -35.25 21.18
CA ILE A 176 -31.07 -35.08 20.18
C ILE A 176 -31.51 -35.80 18.90
N TYR A 177 -31.49 -35.09 17.79
CA TYR A 177 -31.73 -35.61 16.45
C TYR A 177 -30.45 -35.50 15.63
N TYR A 178 -30.31 -36.38 14.64
CA TYR A 178 -29.09 -36.47 13.85
C TYR A 178 -29.34 -37.05 12.46
N VAL A 179 -28.54 -36.64 11.47
CA VAL A 179 -28.64 -37.10 10.09
C VAL A 179 -27.34 -36.84 9.32
N LYS A 180 -27.10 -37.63 8.25
CA LYS A 180 -26.03 -37.33 7.30
C LYS A 180 -26.51 -36.27 6.32
N LEU A 181 -25.59 -35.46 5.81
CA LEU A 181 -25.85 -34.59 4.68
C LEU A 181 -25.35 -35.24 3.38
N ASN A 182 -25.94 -34.87 2.25
CA ASN A 182 -25.34 -35.12 0.95
C ASN A 182 -24.17 -34.16 0.73
N ASP A 183 -23.35 -34.45 -0.28
CA ASP A 183 -22.15 -33.67 -0.61
C ASP A 183 -22.47 -32.22 -1.00
N ASP A 184 -23.73 -31.92 -1.34
CA ASP A 184 -24.21 -30.56 -1.62
C ASP A 184 -24.38 -29.68 -0.37
N MET A 185 -24.32 -30.28 0.83
CA MET A 185 -24.51 -29.64 2.14
C MET A 185 -25.86 -28.90 2.30
N ILE A 186 -26.83 -29.16 1.44
CA ILE A 186 -28.16 -28.53 1.47
C ILE A 186 -29.30 -29.55 1.35
N SER A 187 -28.98 -30.84 1.39
CA SER A 187 -29.96 -31.90 1.42
C SER A 187 -29.56 -33.05 2.35
N LEU A 188 -30.57 -33.73 2.92
CA LEU A 188 -30.38 -34.82 3.86
C LEU A 188 -30.07 -36.14 3.14
N LYS A 189 -29.15 -36.92 3.70
CA LYS A 189 -28.76 -38.25 3.21
C LYS A 189 -29.33 -39.33 4.14
N GLY A 190 -30.54 -39.79 3.82
CA GLY A 190 -31.28 -40.79 4.59
C GLY A 190 -32.23 -40.18 5.60
N GLU A 191 -32.68 -41.00 6.56
CA GLU A 191 -33.68 -40.60 7.55
C GLU A 191 -33.05 -39.88 8.75
N VAL A 192 -33.75 -38.85 9.24
CA VAL A 192 -33.45 -38.21 10.52
C VAL A 192 -33.72 -39.20 11.64
N ARG A 193 -32.75 -39.37 12.53
CA ARG A 193 -32.84 -40.30 13.66
C ARG A 193 -32.87 -39.54 14.97
N LYS A 194 -33.65 -40.06 15.92
CA LYS A 194 -33.66 -39.62 17.31
C LYS A 194 -32.63 -40.44 18.09
N MET A 195 -31.70 -39.78 18.78
CA MET A 195 -30.67 -40.41 19.61
C MET A 195 -31.30 -41.07 20.84
N GLU A 196 -30.90 -42.31 21.11
CA GLU A 196 -31.19 -42.93 22.39
C GLU A 196 -30.30 -42.32 23.49
N GLN A 197 -30.94 -41.73 24.48
CA GLN A 197 -30.27 -41.24 25.68
C GLN A 197 -30.39 -42.31 26.77
N THR A 198 -29.26 -42.67 27.39
CA THR A 198 -29.16 -43.60 28.52
C THR A 198 -28.37 -42.97 29.67
N ILE A 199 -28.39 -43.61 30.84
CA ILE A 199 -27.61 -43.14 32.00
C ILE A 199 -26.11 -43.19 31.69
N GLU A 200 -25.67 -44.18 30.93
CA GLU A 200 -24.28 -44.36 30.52
C GLU A 200 -23.86 -43.36 29.44
N SER A 201 -24.78 -42.97 28.55
CA SER A 201 -24.46 -42.07 27.45
C SER A 201 -24.62 -40.59 27.81
N PHE A 202 -25.67 -40.18 28.52
CA PHE A 202 -25.93 -38.75 28.82
C PHE A 202 -26.30 -38.47 30.28
N GLY A 203 -26.13 -39.44 31.18
CA GLY A 203 -26.46 -39.29 32.61
C GLY A 203 -27.93 -39.54 32.96
N ALA A 204 -28.84 -39.48 31.98
CA ALA A 204 -30.28 -39.76 32.10
C ALA A 204 -30.83 -40.48 30.86
N PRO A 205 -31.93 -41.24 31.00
CA PRO A 205 -32.66 -41.74 29.84
C PRO A 205 -33.38 -40.60 29.09
N ASN A 206 -33.88 -40.90 27.88
CA ASN A 206 -34.69 -39.96 27.11
C ASN A 206 -35.85 -39.37 27.95
N PRO A 207 -36.27 -38.12 27.69
CA PRO A 207 -37.31 -37.42 28.44
C PRO A 207 -38.57 -38.23 28.76
N ASP A 208 -39.09 -38.99 27.80
CA ASP A 208 -40.27 -39.84 27.92
C ASP A 208 -40.08 -41.06 28.84
N LYS A 209 -38.83 -41.47 29.07
CA LYS A 209 -38.44 -42.58 29.95
C LYS A 209 -38.02 -42.10 31.35
N ARG A 210 -38.05 -40.79 31.62
CA ARG A 210 -37.62 -40.24 32.93
C ARG A 210 -38.73 -40.40 33.98
N ILE A 211 -38.37 -41.02 35.10
CA ILE A 211 -39.22 -41.09 36.31
C ILE A 211 -39.25 -39.73 37.02
N LYS A 212 -40.45 -39.16 37.19
CA LYS A 212 -40.66 -37.90 37.93
C LYS A 212 -40.09 -37.96 39.35
N GLY A 213 -39.31 -36.95 39.74
CA GLY A 213 -38.69 -36.85 41.06
C GLY A 213 -37.42 -37.67 41.27
N LYS A 214 -37.04 -38.53 40.32
CA LYS A 214 -35.74 -39.22 40.36
C LYS A 214 -34.62 -38.25 39.98
N LYS A 215 -33.59 -38.17 40.83
CA LYS A 215 -32.34 -37.47 40.49
C LYS A 215 -31.48 -38.36 39.58
N TYR A 216 -31.18 -37.87 38.39
CA TYR A 216 -30.25 -38.51 37.46
C TYR A 216 -28.82 -37.97 37.67
N LYS A 217 -27.83 -38.59 37.02
CA LYS A 217 -26.44 -38.10 37.09
C LYS A 217 -26.34 -36.73 36.43
N ASP A 218 -26.99 -36.61 35.28
CA ASP A 218 -27.11 -35.39 34.51
C ASP A 218 -28.30 -35.53 33.56
N ILE A 219 -28.68 -34.46 32.90
CA ILE A 219 -29.82 -34.39 31.98
C ILE A 219 -29.42 -33.53 30.78
N TYR A 220 -29.43 -34.10 29.56
CA TYR A 220 -29.37 -33.29 28.34
C TYR A 220 -30.56 -32.30 28.29
N THR A 221 -30.24 -31.04 27.98
CA THR A 221 -31.21 -29.96 27.76
C THR A 221 -31.24 -29.57 26.27
N GLU A 222 -30.15 -29.00 25.75
CA GLU A 222 -30.10 -28.42 24.39
C GLU A 222 -28.65 -28.22 23.88
N GLY A 223 -28.48 -27.45 22.78
CA GLY A 223 -27.18 -26.97 22.31
C GLY A 223 -26.15 -28.05 22.01
N PRO A 224 -26.45 -29.11 21.22
CA PRO A 224 -25.44 -30.10 20.90
C PRO A 224 -24.29 -29.44 20.13
N TRP A 225 -23.04 -29.75 20.47
CA TRP A 225 -21.85 -29.33 19.74
C TRP A 225 -20.95 -30.54 19.45
N LEU A 226 -20.84 -30.90 18.18
CA LEU A 226 -20.07 -32.06 17.73
C LEU A 226 -18.69 -31.63 17.22
N HIS A 227 -17.64 -32.21 17.77
CA HIS A 227 -16.31 -32.10 17.18
C HIS A 227 -15.49 -33.39 17.34
N LYS A 228 -14.42 -33.51 16.55
CA LYS A 228 -13.48 -34.64 16.59
C LYS A 228 -12.10 -34.16 16.98
N ARG A 229 -11.40 -34.97 17.78
CA ARG A 229 -10.01 -34.71 18.15
C ARG A 229 -9.28 -36.02 18.42
N ASN A 230 -8.09 -36.20 17.85
CA ASN A 230 -7.27 -37.41 18.01
C ASN A 230 -8.06 -38.73 17.81
N GLY A 231 -8.93 -38.78 16.78
CA GLY A 231 -9.74 -39.96 16.47
C GLY A 231 -10.92 -40.23 17.42
N LYS A 232 -11.18 -39.35 18.40
CA LYS A 232 -12.33 -39.43 19.30
C LYS A 232 -13.36 -38.36 18.95
N TYR A 233 -14.64 -38.69 19.08
CA TYR A 233 -15.74 -37.75 18.90
C TYR A 233 -16.20 -37.25 20.26
N TYR A 234 -16.54 -35.97 20.31
CA TYR A 234 -17.00 -35.26 21.48
C TYR A 234 -18.33 -34.61 21.14
N LEU A 235 -19.35 -34.91 21.94
CA LEU A 235 -20.65 -34.25 21.87
C LEU A 235 -20.83 -33.48 23.18
N LEU A 236 -20.67 -32.16 23.11
CA LEU A 236 -20.90 -31.23 24.21
C LEU A 236 -22.34 -30.73 24.15
N TYR A 237 -22.90 -30.30 25.27
CA TYR A 237 -24.28 -29.83 25.35
C TYR A 237 -24.59 -29.11 26.66
N ALA A 238 -25.64 -28.28 26.61
CA ALA A 238 -26.29 -27.75 27.79
C ALA A 238 -26.99 -28.88 28.55
N ALA A 239 -26.84 -28.88 29.87
CA ALA A 239 -27.30 -29.96 30.73
C ALA A 239 -27.82 -29.45 32.08
N GLY A 240 -28.45 -30.34 32.85
CA GLY A 240 -28.97 -30.08 34.20
C GLY A 240 -30.42 -29.60 34.28
N GLY A 241 -31.04 -29.27 33.14
CA GLY A 241 -32.28 -28.48 33.11
C GLY A 241 -32.01 -27.00 33.35
N ILE A 242 -32.99 -26.23 33.83
CA ILE A 242 -32.82 -24.80 34.15
C ILE A 242 -32.60 -24.64 35.67
N PRO A 243 -31.51 -24.00 36.13
CA PRO A 243 -30.42 -23.41 35.35
C PRO A 243 -29.47 -24.45 34.74
N GLU A 244 -28.84 -24.10 33.63
CA GLU A 244 -28.02 -24.98 32.81
C GLU A 244 -26.52 -24.90 33.12
N HIS A 245 -25.84 -26.05 33.03
CA HIS A 245 -24.38 -26.19 32.98
C HIS A 245 -23.95 -26.84 31.66
N ILE A 246 -22.66 -26.87 31.32
CA ILE A 246 -22.18 -27.58 30.12
C ILE A 246 -21.57 -28.93 30.51
N ALA A 247 -22.03 -29.98 29.86
CA ALA A 247 -21.52 -31.34 30.00
C ALA A 247 -21.15 -31.92 28.63
N TYR A 248 -20.53 -33.10 28.63
CA TYR A 248 -20.15 -33.76 27.38
C TYR A 248 -20.11 -35.28 27.46
N SER A 249 -20.15 -35.86 26.28
CA SER A 249 -20.02 -37.28 26.06
C SER A 249 -18.97 -37.57 24.99
N MET A 250 -18.29 -38.71 25.11
CA MET A 250 -17.28 -39.14 24.14
C MET A 250 -17.68 -40.45 23.46
N GLY A 251 -17.32 -40.57 22.18
CA GLY A 251 -17.61 -41.74 21.36
C GLY A 251 -16.50 -42.05 20.37
N SER A 252 -16.57 -43.21 19.74
CA SER A 252 -15.62 -43.67 18.71
C SER A 252 -16.11 -43.48 17.27
N THR A 253 -17.38 -43.10 17.09
CA THR A 253 -17.96 -42.76 15.78
C THR A 253 -18.75 -41.46 15.89
N PRO A 254 -19.11 -40.82 14.75
CA PRO A 254 -19.94 -39.64 14.73
C PRO A 254 -21.28 -39.79 15.44
N TRP A 255 -21.78 -41.02 15.68
CA TRP A 255 -23.08 -41.30 16.34
C TRP A 255 -22.96 -42.01 17.70
N GLY A 256 -21.73 -42.24 18.20
CA GLY A 256 -21.48 -43.05 19.39
C GLY A 256 -21.05 -44.50 19.10
N PRO A 257 -21.23 -45.45 20.03
CA PRO A 257 -21.93 -45.31 21.31
C PRO A 257 -21.27 -44.22 22.17
N TRP A 258 -22.11 -43.36 22.73
CA TRP A 258 -21.69 -42.26 23.58
C TRP A 258 -21.50 -42.73 25.02
N LYS A 259 -20.50 -42.15 25.69
CA LYS A 259 -20.25 -42.31 27.12
C LYS A 259 -20.21 -40.95 27.79
N TYR A 260 -21.04 -40.76 28.80
CA TYR A 260 -21.07 -39.55 29.62
C TYR A 260 -19.74 -39.36 30.35
N MET A 261 -19.16 -38.17 30.23
CA MET A 261 -17.83 -37.87 30.77
C MET A 261 -17.83 -36.84 31.91
N GLY A 262 -18.97 -36.22 32.21
CA GLY A 262 -19.08 -35.23 33.28
C GLY A 262 -19.29 -33.81 32.76
N GLU A 263 -19.19 -32.86 33.67
CA GLU A 263 -19.31 -31.42 33.42
C GLU A 263 -18.00 -30.86 32.85
N ILE A 264 -18.12 -29.92 31.90
CA ILE A 264 -17.03 -29.05 31.45
C ILE A 264 -17.11 -27.73 32.22
N MET A 265 -18.29 -27.12 32.25
CA MET A 265 -18.55 -25.87 32.96
C MET A 265 -19.68 -26.10 33.95
N PRO A 266 -19.37 -26.31 35.24
CA PRO A 266 -20.37 -26.50 36.30
C PRO A 266 -21.29 -25.30 36.47
N LEU A 267 -22.42 -25.54 37.15
CA LEU A 267 -23.31 -24.47 37.61
C LEU A 267 -22.52 -23.46 38.44
N GLN A 268 -22.53 -22.22 37.97
CA GLN A 268 -21.85 -21.09 38.59
C GLN A 268 -22.56 -19.79 38.24
N ASP A 269 -22.22 -18.71 38.94
CA ASP A 269 -22.80 -17.41 38.64
C ASP A 269 -22.23 -16.83 37.35
N THR A 270 -22.96 -17.05 36.25
CA THR A 270 -22.74 -16.43 34.95
C THR A 270 -23.75 -15.31 34.68
N GLY A 271 -24.66 -14.99 35.60
CA GLY A 271 -25.77 -14.07 35.34
C GLY A 271 -26.80 -14.54 34.29
N SER A 272 -26.63 -15.74 33.71
CA SER A 272 -27.57 -16.38 32.78
C SER A 272 -28.09 -17.68 33.38
N PHE A 273 -29.36 -18.02 33.14
CA PHE A 273 -29.93 -19.31 33.54
C PHE A 273 -29.81 -20.38 32.44
N THR A 274 -29.54 -19.98 31.19
CA THR A 274 -29.15 -20.88 30.09
C THR A 274 -27.63 -20.92 29.93
N ASN A 275 -27.13 -21.91 29.19
CA ASN A 275 -25.75 -22.00 28.74
C ASN A 275 -25.66 -22.65 27.35
N HIS A 276 -24.80 -22.14 26.47
CA HIS A 276 -24.62 -22.67 25.12
C HIS A 276 -23.13 -22.65 24.79
N CYS A 277 -22.58 -23.71 24.19
CA CYS A 277 -21.14 -23.86 24.03
C CYS A 277 -20.67 -24.00 22.59
N GLY A 278 -19.44 -23.55 22.35
CA GLY A 278 -18.67 -23.81 21.13
C GLY A 278 -17.21 -24.05 21.45
N VAL A 279 -16.55 -24.95 20.71
CA VAL A 279 -15.13 -25.30 20.94
C VAL A 279 -14.36 -25.27 19.63
N THR A 280 -13.20 -24.61 19.65
CA THR A 280 -12.27 -24.60 18.51
C THR A 280 -10.82 -24.59 18.98
N ASP A 281 -9.94 -25.12 18.14
CA ASP A 281 -8.51 -24.88 18.24
C ASP A 281 -8.12 -23.71 17.32
N TYR A 282 -7.27 -22.81 17.81
CA TYR A 282 -6.78 -21.67 17.02
C TYR A 282 -5.37 -21.28 17.46
N LYS A 283 -4.46 -21.08 16.49
CA LYS A 283 -3.05 -20.72 16.71
C LYS A 283 -2.34 -21.54 17.81
N GLY A 284 -2.58 -22.85 17.81
CA GLY A 284 -1.95 -23.80 18.74
C GLY A 284 -2.57 -23.86 20.15
N ASN A 285 -3.71 -23.20 20.38
CA ASN A 285 -4.43 -23.18 21.64
C ASN A 285 -5.87 -23.69 21.47
N SER A 286 -6.46 -24.20 22.54
CA SER A 286 -7.87 -24.64 22.56
C SER A 286 -8.73 -23.63 23.33
N TYR A 287 -9.90 -23.30 22.77
CA TYR A 287 -10.80 -22.29 23.30
C TYR A 287 -12.21 -22.85 23.49
N PHE A 288 -12.81 -22.49 24.62
CA PHE A 288 -14.17 -22.83 25.01
C PHE A 288 -14.99 -21.54 25.06
N PHE A 289 -15.93 -21.41 24.13
CA PHE A 289 -16.87 -20.31 24.04
C PHE A 289 -18.16 -20.67 24.76
N TYR A 290 -18.75 -19.70 25.43
CA TYR A 290 -20.01 -19.81 26.15
C TYR A 290 -20.73 -18.45 26.19
N HIS A 291 -21.94 -18.38 26.73
CA HIS A 291 -22.62 -17.11 26.99
C HIS A 291 -22.76 -16.82 28.49
N THR A 292 -22.86 -15.53 28.84
CA THR A 292 -23.03 -15.02 30.20
C THR A 292 -23.99 -13.82 30.21
N GLY A 293 -24.75 -13.61 31.28
CA GLY A 293 -25.59 -12.42 31.47
C GLY A 293 -24.86 -11.26 32.17
N LYS A 294 -23.51 -11.24 32.15
CA LYS A 294 -22.69 -10.29 32.91
C LYS A 294 -22.44 -8.94 32.22
N LEU A 295 -22.81 -8.77 30.95
CA LEU A 295 -22.75 -7.46 30.31
C LEU A 295 -23.71 -6.50 31.05
N PRO A 296 -23.33 -5.24 31.33
CA PRO A 296 -24.20 -4.32 32.08
C PRO A 296 -25.60 -4.17 31.47
N GLY A 297 -26.64 -4.43 32.27
CA GLY A 297 -28.03 -4.45 31.83
C GLY A 297 -28.53 -5.80 31.31
N GLY A 298 -27.64 -6.78 31.20
CA GLY A 298 -27.93 -8.14 30.75
C GLY A 298 -28.52 -9.06 31.82
N GLY A 299 -28.67 -10.33 31.45
CA GLY A 299 -29.25 -11.38 32.28
C GLY A 299 -29.54 -12.63 31.46
N GLY A 300 -30.54 -13.42 31.86
CA GLY A 300 -30.89 -14.66 31.15
C GLY A 300 -31.52 -14.47 29.76
N PHE A 301 -32.03 -13.28 29.44
CA PHE A 301 -32.53 -12.90 28.10
C PHE A 301 -31.70 -11.80 27.43
N GLY A 302 -30.62 -11.36 28.08
CA GLY A 302 -29.65 -10.39 27.56
C GLY A 302 -28.27 -10.96 27.76
N ARG A 303 -27.95 -11.98 26.97
CA ARG A 303 -26.73 -12.78 27.10
C ARG A 303 -25.58 -12.15 26.31
N SER A 304 -24.35 -12.57 26.60
CA SER A 304 -23.15 -12.05 25.95
C SER A 304 -22.10 -13.15 25.85
N VAL A 305 -21.48 -13.29 24.69
CA VAL A 305 -20.46 -14.31 24.45
C VAL A 305 -19.22 -14.03 25.28
N ALA A 306 -18.67 -15.09 25.85
CA ALA A 306 -17.43 -15.12 26.60
C ALA A 306 -16.57 -16.32 26.17
N VAL A 307 -15.27 -16.27 26.47
CA VAL A 307 -14.32 -17.29 26.04
C VAL A 307 -13.30 -17.60 27.13
N GLU A 308 -12.98 -18.88 27.26
CA GLU A 308 -11.89 -19.38 28.11
C GLU A 308 -10.88 -20.17 27.29
N GLN A 309 -9.60 -20.03 27.63
CA GLN A 309 -8.54 -20.88 27.08
C GLN A 309 -8.36 -22.09 27.99
N PHE A 310 -8.24 -23.29 27.42
CA PHE A 310 -8.02 -24.51 28.19
C PHE A 310 -7.01 -25.44 27.54
N LYS A 311 -6.66 -26.50 28.27
CA LYS A 311 -5.88 -27.63 27.77
C LYS A 311 -6.63 -28.91 28.10
N TYR A 312 -6.77 -29.79 27.12
CA TYR A 312 -7.27 -31.15 27.35
C TYR A 312 -6.37 -31.89 28.34
N ASN A 313 -6.96 -32.77 29.15
CA ASN A 313 -6.23 -33.73 29.95
C ASN A 313 -5.51 -34.74 29.04
N GLU A 314 -4.52 -35.46 29.58
CA GLU A 314 -3.69 -36.40 28.81
C GLU A 314 -4.50 -37.51 28.12
N ASP A 315 -5.60 -37.95 28.73
CA ASP A 315 -6.51 -38.97 28.16
C ASP A 315 -7.48 -38.41 27.11
N GLY A 316 -7.40 -37.10 26.84
CA GLY A 316 -8.24 -36.36 25.92
C GLY A 316 -9.54 -35.82 26.54
N THR A 317 -9.76 -35.98 27.85
CA THR A 317 -10.94 -35.40 28.52
C THR A 317 -10.82 -33.89 28.70
N PHE A 318 -11.95 -33.21 28.85
CA PHE A 318 -11.98 -31.80 29.23
C PHE A 318 -11.64 -31.62 30.72
N PRO A 319 -10.89 -30.55 31.08
CA PRO A 319 -10.83 -30.10 32.46
C PRO A 319 -12.15 -29.41 32.85
N ILE A 320 -12.32 -29.11 34.15
CA ILE A 320 -13.31 -28.13 34.58
C ILE A 320 -12.87 -26.73 34.15
N ILE A 321 -13.75 -26.01 33.47
CA ILE A 321 -13.58 -24.65 32.98
C ILE A 321 -14.56 -23.74 33.74
N ASN A 322 -14.04 -22.69 34.38
CA ASN A 322 -14.84 -21.71 35.11
C ASN A 322 -14.88 -20.39 34.35
N ALA A 323 -16.02 -19.69 34.44
CA ALA A 323 -16.21 -18.40 33.81
C ALA A 323 -15.33 -17.34 34.49
N THR A 324 -14.53 -16.62 33.71
CA THR A 324 -13.67 -15.53 34.18
C THR A 324 -14.12 -14.19 33.63
N ARG A 325 -13.68 -13.11 34.29
CA ARG A 325 -13.80 -11.76 33.71
C ARG A 325 -12.62 -11.48 32.78
N GLU A 326 -11.46 -12.02 33.12
CA GLU A 326 -10.18 -11.79 32.47
C GLU A 326 -10.18 -12.24 31.01
N GLY A 327 -10.80 -13.39 30.71
CA GLY A 327 -10.81 -13.99 29.38
C GLY A 327 -9.45 -14.55 28.98
N VAL A 328 -9.04 -14.35 27.72
CA VAL A 328 -7.88 -15.02 27.13
C VAL A 328 -6.67 -14.12 26.95
N LYS A 329 -5.52 -14.76 26.78
CA LYS A 329 -4.27 -14.07 26.42
C LYS A 329 -4.22 -13.81 24.92
N PRO A 330 -3.59 -12.70 24.47
CA PRO A 330 -3.38 -12.44 23.06
C PRO A 330 -2.46 -13.48 22.41
N VAL A 331 -2.72 -13.76 21.14
CA VAL A 331 -1.92 -14.66 20.27
C VAL A 331 -1.40 -13.95 19.01
N GLY A 332 -1.36 -12.62 19.05
CA GLY A 332 -0.88 -11.75 17.99
C GLY A 332 -0.89 -10.29 18.42
N THR A 333 -0.37 -9.44 17.55
CA THR A 333 -0.39 -7.97 17.69
C THR A 333 -1.21 -7.36 16.55
N LEU A 334 -1.67 -6.13 16.78
CA LEU A 334 -2.39 -5.33 15.79
C LEU A 334 -1.46 -4.28 15.19
N ASN A 335 -1.45 -4.15 13.86
CA ASN A 335 -0.63 -3.16 13.15
C ASN A 335 -1.37 -1.81 13.07
N PRO A 336 -0.91 -0.74 13.76
CA PRO A 336 -1.56 0.56 13.73
C PRO A 336 -1.42 1.32 12.40
N TYR A 337 -0.55 0.85 11.50
CA TYR A 337 -0.24 1.54 10.24
C TYR A 337 -1.10 1.07 9.05
N GLU A 338 -2.01 0.13 9.28
CA GLU A 338 -3.06 -0.28 8.34
C GLU A 338 -4.37 0.42 8.68
N ARG A 339 -5.37 0.35 7.78
CA ARG A 339 -6.74 0.75 8.14
C ARG A 339 -7.24 -0.27 9.17
N VAL A 340 -7.70 0.22 10.31
CA VAL A 340 -8.31 -0.57 11.36
C VAL A 340 -9.72 -0.04 11.58
N GLU A 341 -10.72 -0.90 11.41
CA GLU A 341 -12.11 -0.52 11.65
C GLU A 341 -12.30 -0.14 13.12
N ALA A 342 -13.10 0.88 13.39
CA ALA A 342 -13.35 1.37 14.75
C ALA A 342 -14.09 0.33 15.60
N GLU A 343 -14.85 -0.52 14.95
CA GLU A 343 -15.52 -1.69 15.51
C GLU A 343 -14.61 -2.93 15.67
N THR A 344 -13.30 -2.77 15.48
CA THR A 344 -12.29 -3.73 15.98
C THR A 344 -11.94 -3.37 17.42
N ILE A 345 -12.58 -4.05 18.37
CA ILE A 345 -12.60 -3.65 19.78
C ILE A 345 -12.16 -4.81 20.68
N ALA A 346 -11.34 -4.49 21.68
CA ALA A 346 -11.08 -5.38 22.82
C ALA A 346 -11.98 -5.09 24.02
N PHE A 347 -12.33 -3.81 24.22
CA PHE A 347 -13.28 -3.39 25.24
C PHE A 347 -13.90 -2.05 24.86
N SER A 348 -15.19 -1.85 25.15
CA SER A 348 -15.84 -0.55 25.02
C SER A 348 -16.78 -0.23 26.18
N GLU A 349 -16.96 1.06 26.45
CA GLU A 349 -17.91 1.57 27.44
C GLU A 349 -18.76 2.69 26.83
N GLY A 350 -20.08 2.55 26.91
CA GLY A 350 -21.06 3.59 26.55
C GLY A 350 -21.41 3.70 25.07
N VAL A 351 -20.81 2.90 24.18
CA VAL A 351 -21.02 2.97 22.73
C VAL A 351 -21.85 1.80 22.18
N LYS A 352 -22.38 1.96 20.97
CA LYS A 352 -23.06 0.93 20.18
C LYS A 352 -22.36 0.76 18.82
N SER A 353 -22.72 -0.26 18.05
CA SER A 353 -22.33 -0.41 16.64
C SER A 353 -23.57 -0.41 15.75
N GLU A 354 -23.48 0.23 14.58
CA GLU A 354 -24.57 0.37 13.61
C GLU A 354 -24.08 0.05 12.19
N PRO A 355 -24.94 -0.50 11.31
CA PRO A 355 -24.59 -0.75 9.91
C PRO A 355 -24.85 0.47 9.02
N ASN A 356 -24.05 0.60 7.97
CA ASN A 356 -24.19 1.54 6.88
C ASN A 356 -23.84 0.87 5.55
N ALA A 357 -24.67 1.04 4.53
CA ALA A 357 -24.44 0.43 3.21
C ALA A 357 -23.14 0.88 2.52
N LYS A 358 -22.58 2.04 2.90
CA LYS A 358 -21.36 2.59 2.31
C LYS A 358 -20.10 2.23 3.09
N THR A 359 -20.15 2.27 4.42
CA THR A 359 -18.96 2.08 5.27
C THR A 359 -18.86 0.71 5.91
N GLY A 360 -19.94 -0.09 5.92
CA GLY A 360 -19.96 -1.37 6.62
C GLY A 360 -20.52 -1.18 8.02
N ILE A 361 -19.76 -1.51 9.06
CA ILE A 361 -20.11 -1.25 10.45
C ILE A 361 -19.39 0.02 10.90
N TYR A 362 -19.94 0.71 11.90
CA TYR A 362 -19.29 1.84 12.53
C TYR A 362 -19.71 1.95 14.00
N ILE A 363 -18.91 2.63 14.80
CA ILE A 363 -19.23 2.92 16.20
C ILE A 363 -20.13 4.15 16.30
N SER A 364 -21.24 3.96 17.01
CA SER A 364 -22.32 4.92 17.19
C SER A 364 -22.59 5.18 18.68
N ASP A 365 -23.63 5.97 18.93
CA ASP A 365 -24.09 6.39 20.26
C ASP A 365 -23.00 6.96 21.19
N ILE A 366 -21.96 7.56 20.61
CA ILE A 366 -20.82 8.11 21.35
C ILE A 366 -21.23 9.35 22.13
N HIS A 367 -21.04 9.32 23.45
CA HIS A 367 -21.23 10.43 24.39
C HIS A 367 -19.92 10.86 25.07
N ASN A 368 -20.00 11.95 25.84
CA ASN A 368 -18.84 12.42 26.60
C ASN A 368 -18.50 11.46 27.75
N GLY A 369 -17.31 10.88 27.70
CA GLY A 369 -16.79 9.98 28.74
C GLY A 369 -16.58 8.56 28.23
N ASP A 370 -17.32 8.19 27.19
CA ASP A 370 -17.25 6.90 26.53
C ASP A 370 -15.87 6.65 25.90
N TYR A 371 -15.54 5.39 25.67
CA TYR A 371 -14.30 5.01 25.01
C TYR A 371 -14.38 3.63 24.38
N ILE A 372 -13.50 3.40 23.42
CA ILE A 372 -13.13 2.07 22.95
C ILE A 372 -11.64 1.82 23.24
N LYS A 373 -11.28 0.55 23.40
CA LYS A 373 -9.94 0.06 23.67
C LYS A 373 -9.57 -1.00 22.64
N VAL A 374 -8.34 -0.92 22.13
CA VAL A 374 -7.68 -1.93 21.31
C VAL A 374 -6.41 -2.38 22.04
N ARG A 375 -6.10 -3.67 21.99
CA ARG A 375 -4.98 -4.28 22.72
C ARG A 375 -3.84 -4.66 21.80
N GLU A 376 -2.63 -4.75 22.36
CA GLU A 376 -1.44 -5.28 21.68
C GLU A 376 -1.12 -4.58 20.34
N VAL A 377 -1.25 -3.25 20.31
CA VAL A 377 -0.97 -2.44 19.12
C VAL A 377 0.54 -2.23 18.99
N ASP A 378 1.15 -2.75 17.93
CA ASP A 378 2.61 -2.75 17.74
C ASP A 378 3.08 -1.57 16.86
N PHE A 379 3.62 -0.54 17.51
CA PHE A 379 4.22 0.62 16.83
C PHE A 379 5.64 0.34 16.30
N GLY A 380 6.26 -0.80 16.65
CA GLY A 380 7.64 -1.12 16.31
C GLY A 380 8.64 -0.04 16.75
N ASP A 381 9.77 0.05 16.05
CA ASP A 381 10.86 0.98 16.40
C ASP A 381 10.71 2.39 15.82
N GLN A 382 9.80 2.57 14.86
CA GLN A 382 9.59 3.83 14.15
C GLN A 382 8.42 4.60 14.77
N LEU A 383 8.65 5.88 15.08
CA LEU A 383 7.64 6.70 15.74
C LEU A 383 6.48 7.04 14.78
N PRO A 384 5.21 6.84 15.17
CA PRO A 384 4.09 7.35 14.40
C PRO A 384 4.13 8.89 14.35
N LYS A 385 3.92 9.48 13.18
CA LYS A 385 3.94 10.94 12.99
C LYS A 385 2.55 11.56 12.98
N SER A 386 1.58 10.87 12.39
CA SER A 386 0.21 11.35 12.30
C SER A 386 -0.79 10.24 12.55
N PHE A 387 -2.00 10.65 12.88
CA PHE A 387 -3.15 9.80 13.15
C PHE A 387 -4.32 10.28 12.29
N VAL A 388 -5.01 9.32 11.67
CA VAL A 388 -6.09 9.53 10.71
C VAL A 388 -7.29 8.75 11.18
N VAL A 389 -8.47 9.33 11.02
CA VAL A 389 -9.73 8.76 11.46
C VAL A 389 -10.85 9.20 10.52
N SER A 390 -11.80 8.32 10.24
CA SER A 390 -13.03 8.67 9.55
C SER A 390 -14.21 8.79 10.51
N VAL A 391 -14.86 9.95 10.48
CA VAL A 391 -15.92 10.34 11.43
C VAL A 391 -17.06 11.08 10.73
N ALA A 392 -18.25 11.02 11.33
CA ALA A 392 -19.42 11.77 10.89
C ALA A 392 -20.17 12.39 12.08
N SER A 393 -20.71 13.60 11.91
CA SER A 393 -21.47 14.31 12.95
C SER A 393 -22.53 15.20 12.34
N ALA A 394 -23.78 15.01 12.77
CA ALA A 394 -24.89 15.93 12.48
C ALA A 394 -25.01 17.09 13.49
N LEU A 395 -24.22 17.05 14.57
CA LEU A 395 -24.21 18.08 15.61
C LEU A 395 -22.85 18.81 15.62
N ARG A 396 -22.58 19.58 16.68
CA ARG A 396 -21.31 20.31 16.83
C ARG A 396 -20.08 19.40 16.95
N GLY A 397 -20.28 18.09 17.05
CA GLY A 397 -19.22 17.12 17.23
C GLY A 397 -18.60 17.14 18.63
N GLY A 398 -17.32 16.78 18.72
CA GLY A 398 -16.58 16.61 19.96
C GLY A 398 -15.08 16.47 19.69
N ARG A 399 -14.39 15.62 20.44
CA ARG A 399 -13.00 15.26 20.18
C ARG A 399 -12.73 13.80 20.55
N ILE A 400 -11.74 13.22 19.87
CA ILE A 400 -11.18 11.90 20.19
C ILE A 400 -9.78 12.14 20.76
N GLU A 401 -9.57 11.71 22.00
CA GLU A 401 -8.25 11.62 22.62
C GLU A 401 -7.70 10.21 22.40
N VAL A 402 -6.57 10.09 21.71
CA VAL A 402 -5.89 8.80 21.45
C VAL A 402 -4.81 8.62 22.50
N ARG A 403 -4.96 7.62 23.36
CA ARG A 403 -4.14 7.42 24.55
C ARG A 403 -3.52 6.03 24.59
N ALA A 404 -2.27 5.94 25.01
CA ALA A 404 -1.61 4.66 25.27
C ALA A 404 -1.90 4.15 26.69
N ASP A 405 -2.06 2.83 26.83
CA ASP A 405 -2.09 2.00 28.04
C ASP A 405 -3.28 2.17 28.98
N SER A 406 -3.87 3.37 29.07
CA SER A 406 -5.11 3.60 29.85
C SER A 406 -5.89 4.83 29.39
N ILE A 407 -7.15 4.96 29.85
CA ILE A 407 -8.00 6.15 29.64
C ILE A 407 -7.37 7.47 30.14
N GLY A 408 -6.41 7.39 31.07
CA GLY A 408 -5.64 8.51 31.61
C GLY A 408 -4.16 8.49 31.21
N GLY A 409 -3.76 7.56 30.35
CA GLY A 409 -2.38 7.33 29.96
C GLY A 409 -1.86 8.36 28.96
N THR A 410 -0.73 8.06 28.34
CA THR A 410 0.00 8.97 27.45
C THR A 410 -0.90 9.45 26.31
N LEU A 411 -1.20 10.76 26.27
CA LEU A 411 -1.95 11.36 25.18
C LEU A 411 -1.06 11.47 23.94
N MET A 412 -1.28 10.55 23.01
CA MET A 412 -0.52 10.47 21.76
C MET A 412 -1.00 11.51 20.75
N ALA A 413 -2.32 11.56 20.54
CA ALA A 413 -2.95 12.46 19.58
C ALA A 413 -4.30 12.94 20.12
N GLU A 414 -4.74 14.11 19.64
CA GLU A 414 -6.08 14.61 19.88
C GLU A 414 -6.61 15.18 18.57
N ILE A 415 -7.86 14.87 18.26
CA ILE A 415 -8.51 15.36 17.05
C ILE A 415 -9.90 15.90 17.37
N ALA A 416 -10.15 17.13 16.96
CA ALA A 416 -11.46 17.75 17.06
C ALA A 416 -12.34 17.26 15.90
N VAL A 417 -13.52 16.74 16.22
CA VAL A 417 -14.53 16.31 15.25
C VAL A 417 -15.57 17.42 15.14
N PRO A 418 -15.68 18.13 14.01
CA PRO A 418 -16.67 19.18 13.81
C PRO A 418 -18.00 18.60 13.29
N HIS A 419 -18.96 19.48 13.03
CA HIS A 419 -20.09 19.15 12.17
C HIS A 419 -19.63 18.75 10.77
N THR A 420 -20.02 17.56 10.29
CA THR A 420 -19.58 17.04 8.99
C THR A 420 -20.64 17.13 7.90
N GLY A 421 -21.91 17.39 8.26
CA GLY A 421 -23.03 17.47 7.33
C GLY A 421 -24.21 16.57 7.70
N GLY A 422 -23.99 15.59 8.58
CA GLY A 422 -24.97 14.55 8.92
C GLY A 422 -24.31 13.37 9.62
N TRP A 423 -25.11 12.44 10.15
CA TRP A 423 -24.63 11.26 10.88
C TRP A 423 -23.89 10.23 10.00
N GLU A 424 -24.06 10.32 8.68
CA GLU A 424 -23.39 9.47 7.69
C GLU A 424 -22.62 10.28 6.63
N CYS A 425 -22.40 11.58 6.91
CA CYS A 425 -21.55 12.43 6.08
C CYS A 425 -20.09 12.28 6.54
N TRP A 426 -19.49 11.15 6.17
CA TRP A 426 -18.13 10.76 6.56
C TRP A 426 -17.06 11.72 6.06
N LYS A 427 -16.11 12.05 6.95
CA LYS A 427 -14.92 12.81 6.64
C LYS A 427 -13.70 12.16 7.27
N ASP A 428 -12.66 11.99 6.47
CA ASP A 428 -11.35 11.58 6.95
C ASP A 428 -10.65 12.82 7.50
N MET A 429 -10.19 12.71 8.74
CA MET A 429 -9.55 13.77 9.48
C MET A 429 -8.18 13.30 9.95
N LYS A 430 -7.19 14.18 9.85
CA LYS A 430 -5.79 13.91 10.21
C LYS A 430 -5.32 14.85 11.31
N THR A 431 -4.53 14.35 12.24
CA THR A 431 -3.85 15.13 13.28
C THR A 431 -2.41 14.63 13.46
N THR A 432 -1.53 15.48 13.98
CA THR A 432 -0.15 15.09 14.34
C THR A 432 -0.14 14.32 15.65
N VAL A 433 0.68 13.29 15.73
CA VAL A 433 0.99 12.59 16.99
C VAL A 433 1.96 13.45 17.78
N LYS A 434 1.49 14.00 18.90
CA LYS A 434 2.25 14.91 19.77
C LYS A 434 3.24 14.17 20.65
N THR A 435 2.83 13.00 21.16
CA THR A 435 3.65 12.16 22.04
C THR A 435 3.70 10.75 21.46
N PRO A 436 4.59 10.48 20.50
CA PRO A 436 4.65 9.16 19.87
C PRO A 436 5.22 8.11 20.84
N VAL A 437 4.78 6.87 20.68
CA VAL A 437 5.25 5.70 21.44
C VAL A 437 5.92 4.70 20.51
N LYS A 438 6.66 3.74 21.08
CA LYS A 438 7.34 2.64 20.37
C LYS A 438 6.97 1.31 21.01
N GLY A 439 7.08 0.23 20.25
CA GLY A 439 6.76 -1.11 20.73
C GLY A 439 5.26 -1.29 20.92
N ILE A 440 4.90 -2.22 21.80
CA ILE A 440 3.53 -2.72 21.94
C ILE A 440 2.79 -1.98 23.06
N HIS A 441 1.63 -1.43 22.74
CA HIS A 441 0.77 -0.69 23.66
C HIS A 441 -0.71 -1.05 23.48
N ASP A 442 -1.49 -0.95 24.56
CA ASP A 442 -2.94 -0.84 24.40
C ASP A 442 -3.29 0.59 23.96
N VAL A 443 -4.23 0.76 23.04
CA VAL A 443 -4.67 2.07 22.55
C VAL A 443 -6.11 2.32 22.95
N TYR A 444 -6.36 3.47 23.55
CA TYR A 444 -7.68 3.94 23.98
C TYR A 444 -8.09 5.14 23.14
N PHE A 445 -9.31 5.09 22.62
CA PHE A 445 -9.96 6.21 21.97
C PHE A 445 -11.01 6.77 22.93
N VAL A 446 -10.66 7.84 23.62
CA VAL A 446 -11.52 8.45 24.66
C VAL A 446 -12.30 9.61 24.07
N PHE A 447 -13.61 9.55 24.15
CA PHE A 447 -14.50 10.51 23.51
C PHE A 447 -14.89 11.62 24.49
N LYS A 448 -14.74 12.88 24.05
CA LYS A 448 -15.06 14.05 24.88
C LYS A 448 -15.89 15.06 24.12
N GLY A 449 -16.79 15.73 24.82
CA GLY A 449 -17.67 16.72 24.23
C GLY A 449 -18.67 17.28 25.23
N ARG A 450 -19.81 17.77 24.72
CA ARG A 450 -20.91 18.23 25.57
C ARG A 450 -21.61 17.03 26.21
N LYS A 451 -22.01 17.17 27.48
CA LYS A 451 -22.78 16.14 28.17
C LYS A 451 -24.21 16.06 27.63
N GLY A 452 -24.78 14.86 27.58
CA GLY A 452 -26.19 14.61 27.28
C GLY A 452 -26.58 14.63 25.79
N CYS A 453 -25.62 14.67 24.87
CA CYS A 453 -25.90 14.50 23.44
C CYS A 453 -24.90 13.55 22.78
N LYS A 454 -25.37 12.78 21.79
CA LYS A 454 -24.52 12.04 20.84
C LYS A 454 -23.53 13.01 20.19
N LEU A 455 -22.26 12.63 20.11
CA LEU A 455 -21.18 13.49 19.65
C LEU A 455 -20.92 13.32 18.15
N PHE A 456 -20.57 12.10 17.72
CA PHE A 456 -20.22 11.73 16.36
C PHE A 456 -20.34 10.20 16.19
N ASN A 457 -20.26 9.72 14.95
CA ASN A 457 -20.01 8.33 14.59
C ASN A 457 -18.54 8.17 14.17
N PHE A 458 -17.98 6.98 14.36
CA PHE A 458 -16.56 6.66 14.12
C PHE A 458 -16.44 5.35 13.33
N ASP A 459 -15.82 5.42 12.15
CA ASP A 459 -15.79 4.32 11.16
C ASP A 459 -14.45 3.57 11.17
N TRP A 460 -13.33 4.23 10.95
CA TRP A 460 -12.01 3.58 10.99
C TRP A 460 -10.91 4.55 11.42
N TRP A 461 -9.75 3.99 11.76
CA TRP A 461 -8.55 4.75 12.11
C TRP A 461 -7.25 4.13 11.58
N LYS A 462 -6.20 4.95 11.50
CA LYS A 462 -4.84 4.56 11.06
C LYS A 462 -3.79 5.54 11.57
N PHE A 463 -2.66 5.05 12.06
CA PHE A 463 -1.45 5.84 12.23
C PHE A 463 -0.63 5.87 10.94
N CYS A 464 0.13 6.94 10.74
CA CYS A 464 0.99 7.11 9.57
C CYS A 464 2.41 7.47 10.00
N ARG A 465 3.39 6.91 9.28
CA ARG A 465 4.82 7.20 9.46
C ARG A 465 5.27 8.46 8.70
N GLU A 466 4.45 8.92 7.76
CA GLU A 466 4.70 10.10 6.94
C GLU A 466 3.74 11.26 7.29
N ASP A 467 4.19 12.48 7.01
CA ASP A 467 3.46 13.72 7.31
C ASP A 467 2.39 14.05 6.25
N MET A 468 2.43 13.47 5.04
CA MET A 468 1.56 13.82 3.90
C MET A 468 0.90 12.60 3.25
N MET A 469 -0.37 12.73 2.85
CA MET A 469 -1.08 11.73 2.04
C MET A 469 -0.77 11.89 0.54
N VAL A 470 -1.06 10.86 -0.28
CA VAL A 470 -0.96 10.92 -1.76
C VAL A 470 -1.72 12.12 -2.32
N GLN A 471 -2.90 12.43 -1.77
CA GLN A 471 -3.69 13.58 -2.21
C GLN A 471 -3.01 14.93 -1.87
N ASP A 472 -2.32 15.00 -0.74
CA ASP A 472 -1.57 16.21 -0.36
C ASP A 472 -0.41 16.45 -1.31
N VAL A 473 0.32 15.38 -1.70
CA VAL A 473 1.38 15.46 -2.72
C VAL A 473 0.81 15.96 -4.05
N ARG A 474 -0.32 15.42 -4.50
CA ARG A 474 -0.96 15.85 -5.77
C ARG A 474 -1.35 17.33 -5.77
N ASN A 475 -1.76 17.87 -4.63
CA ASN A 475 -2.19 19.26 -4.52
C ASN A 475 -1.05 20.27 -4.63
N VAL A 476 0.19 19.86 -4.34
CA VAL A 476 1.37 20.75 -4.32
C VAL A 476 2.43 20.41 -5.36
N THR A 477 2.16 19.44 -6.24
CA THR A 477 3.11 18.97 -7.26
C THR A 477 2.49 18.89 -8.65
N GLN A 478 3.32 19.01 -9.68
CA GLN A 478 2.96 18.80 -11.08
C GLN A 478 3.54 17.49 -11.60
N VAL A 479 2.82 16.85 -12.52
CA VAL A 479 3.29 15.65 -13.22
C VAL A 479 4.51 16.02 -14.06
N ALA A 480 5.59 15.22 -13.98
CA ALA A 480 6.76 15.48 -14.81
C ALA A 480 6.40 15.31 -16.31
N PRO A 481 6.87 16.20 -17.20
CA PRO A 481 6.47 16.18 -18.61
C PRO A 481 7.06 14.99 -19.38
N THR A 482 7.99 14.26 -18.78
CA THR A 482 8.59 13.03 -19.29
C THR A 482 7.79 11.78 -18.96
N ASN A 483 6.65 11.90 -18.27
CA ASN A 483 5.79 10.76 -17.95
C ASN A 483 5.08 10.23 -19.20
N ILE A 484 4.86 8.92 -19.24
CA ILE A 484 3.93 8.30 -20.19
C ILE A 484 2.53 8.85 -19.93
N SER A 485 1.75 9.06 -21.00
CA SER A 485 0.39 9.57 -20.88
C SER A 485 -0.47 8.72 -19.93
N GLY A 486 -1.07 9.35 -18.93
CA GLY A 486 -1.87 8.69 -17.89
C GLY A 486 -1.10 8.27 -16.63
N CYS A 487 0.24 8.37 -16.64
CA CYS A 487 1.06 8.10 -15.46
C CYS A 487 1.21 9.33 -14.57
N GLU A 488 0.73 9.23 -13.33
CA GLU A 488 0.69 10.33 -12.36
C GLU A 488 2.02 10.64 -11.67
N TYR A 489 3.04 9.77 -11.82
CA TYR A 489 4.36 9.88 -11.19
C TYR A 489 5.46 9.50 -12.20
N PRO A 490 6.68 10.06 -12.08
CA PRO A 490 7.12 11.03 -11.07
C PRO A 490 6.45 12.41 -11.14
N ARG A 491 6.58 13.17 -10.05
CA ARG A 491 6.05 14.54 -9.91
C ARG A 491 7.10 15.48 -9.34
N LEU A 492 6.96 16.79 -9.58
CA LEU A 492 7.85 17.83 -9.07
C LEU A 492 7.06 18.85 -8.24
N ASP A 493 7.58 19.24 -7.07
CA ASP A 493 7.09 20.40 -6.32
C ASP A 493 7.70 21.72 -6.82
N ALA A 494 7.27 22.85 -6.24
CA ALA A 494 7.75 24.19 -6.59
C ALA A 494 9.23 24.40 -6.23
N GLU A 495 9.76 23.59 -5.32
CA GLU A 495 11.16 23.57 -4.89
C GLU A 495 12.01 22.58 -5.70
N HIS A 496 11.47 22.02 -6.77
CA HIS A 496 12.13 21.05 -7.67
C HIS A 496 12.51 19.72 -7.01
N CYS A 497 11.88 19.35 -5.89
CA CYS A 497 12.01 18.01 -5.37
C CYS A 497 11.14 17.05 -6.18
N ALA A 498 11.72 15.91 -6.55
CA ALA A 498 11.01 14.85 -7.25
C ALA A 498 10.36 13.87 -6.27
N TYR A 499 9.11 13.53 -6.55
CA TYR A 499 8.33 12.53 -5.84
C TYR A 499 8.18 11.32 -6.76
N PHE A 500 8.62 10.16 -6.30
CA PHE A 500 8.46 8.90 -7.01
C PHE A 500 7.45 8.03 -6.30
N ARG A 501 6.69 7.26 -7.07
CA ARG A 501 5.73 6.28 -6.57
C ARG A 501 5.71 5.06 -7.48
N PHE A 502 5.91 3.88 -6.92
CA PHE A 502 6.02 2.64 -7.69
C PHE A 502 5.31 1.47 -7.01
N TYR A 503 4.49 0.70 -7.73
CA TYR A 503 3.78 -0.45 -7.17
C TYR A 503 4.62 -1.72 -7.25
N ALA A 504 4.98 -2.30 -6.11
CA ALA A 504 5.75 -3.54 -6.04
C ALA A 504 5.53 -4.23 -4.67
N PRO A 505 4.37 -4.87 -4.46
CA PRO A 505 3.98 -5.45 -3.18
C PRO A 505 4.87 -6.60 -2.70
N GLN A 506 5.65 -7.22 -3.59
CA GLN A 506 6.55 -8.33 -3.24
C GLN A 506 8.02 -7.91 -3.12
N ALA A 507 8.37 -6.68 -3.51
CA ALA A 507 9.75 -6.20 -3.37
C ALA A 507 10.14 -6.11 -1.89
N SER A 508 11.43 -6.29 -1.61
CA SER A 508 12.01 -6.16 -0.27
C SER A 508 12.73 -4.83 -0.08
N LYS A 509 13.28 -4.26 -1.17
CA LYS A 509 13.93 -2.95 -1.19
C LYS A 509 13.78 -2.30 -2.56
N ILE A 510 13.40 -1.03 -2.58
CA ILE A 510 13.45 -0.20 -3.79
C ILE A 510 14.21 1.10 -3.50
N GLN A 511 15.04 1.52 -4.46
CA GLN A 511 15.68 2.84 -4.46
C GLN A 511 15.41 3.56 -5.78
N VAL A 512 15.46 4.89 -5.75
CA VAL A 512 15.60 5.70 -6.96
C VAL A 512 17.04 6.17 -7.05
N ASP A 513 17.71 5.92 -8.16
CA ASP A 513 19.02 6.48 -8.49
C ASP A 513 18.84 7.63 -9.47
N CYS A 514 18.99 8.87 -9.00
CA CYS A 514 18.88 10.08 -9.80
C CYS A 514 20.23 10.78 -9.79
N CYS A 515 20.85 10.92 -10.95
CA CYS A 515 22.19 11.54 -11.10
C CYS A 515 23.27 10.91 -10.20
N GLY A 516 23.23 9.59 -9.98
CA GLY A 516 24.20 8.86 -9.15
C GLY A 516 23.92 8.92 -7.65
N LYS A 517 22.91 9.69 -7.22
CA LYS A 517 22.45 9.70 -5.82
C LYS A 517 21.27 8.76 -5.65
N LYS A 518 21.41 7.83 -4.70
CA LYS A 518 20.40 6.81 -4.39
C LYS A 518 19.52 7.24 -3.22
N TYR A 519 18.22 7.14 -3.40
CA TYR A 519 17.20 7.45 -2.42
C TYR A 519 16.42 6.18 -2.08
N ASP A 520 16.47 5.72 -0.83
CA ASP A 520 15.68 4.57 -0.38
C ASP A 520 14.19 4.91 -0.38
N MET A 521 13.38 4.06 -1.02
CA MET A 521 11.93 4.20 -1.04
C MET A 521 11.29 3.52 0.16
N GLN A 522 10.15 4.05 0.61
CA GLN A 522 9.36 3.50 1.72
C GLN A 522 8.16 2.76 1.17
N LYS A 523 7.99 1.50 1.57
CA LYS A 523 6.84 0.67 1.19
C LYS A 523 5.66 0.94 2.11
N ASP A 524 4.49 1.19 1.55
CA ASP A 524 3.21 1.20 2.25
C ASP A 524 2.57 -0.19 2.26
N THR A 525 1.50 -0.32 3.05
CA THR A 525 0.78 -1.58 3.26
C THR A 525 -0.01 -2.02 2.03
N ASP A 526 -0.33 -1.09 1.12
CA ASP A 526 -1.00 -1.39 -0.14
C ASP A 526 -0.01 -1.90 -1.21
N GLY A 527 1.30 -1.85 -0.92
CA GLY A 527 2.36 -2.35 -1.80
C GLY A 527 2.97 -1.28 -2.70
N PHE A 528 2.66 -0.01 -2.50
CA PHE A 528 3.34 1.10 -3.16
C PHE A 528 4.60 1.52 -2.41
N TRP A 529 5.59 1.94 -3.18
CA TRP A 529 6.85 2.49 -2.70
C TRP A 529 6.88 3.97 -3.02
N THR A 530 7.28 4.81 -2.08
CA THR A 530 7.35 6.27 -2.26
C THR A 530 8.70 6.82 -1.81
N VAL A 531 9.16 7.88 -2.47
CA VAL A 531 10.30 8.68 -1.98
C VAL A 531 10.21 10.11 -2.49
N LYS A 532 10.76 11.04 -1.72
CA LYS A 532 11.01 12.44 -2.09
C LYS A 532 12.52 12.65 -2.19
N THR A 533 12.99 13.27 -3.27
CA THR A 533 14.39 13.70 -3.40
C THR A 533 14.64 15.04 -2.71
N ASP A 534 15.91 15.39 -2.52
CA ASP A 534 16.29 16.80 -2.36
C ASP A 534 16.00 17.58 -3.67
N PRO A 535 16.00 18.93 -3.65
CA PRO A 535 15.85 19.74 -4.86
C PRO A 535 16.80 19.31 -5.97
N LEU A 536 16.24 19.03 -7.14
CA LEU A 536 17.01 18.73 -8.34
C LEU A 536 17.40 20.05 -9.04
N VAL A 537 18.54 20.01 -9.74
CA VAL A 537 18.96 21.11 -10.61
C VAL A 537 17.94 21.24 -11.74
N VAL A 538 17.82 22.43 -12.34
CA VAL A 538 16.95 22.61 -13.50
C VAL A 538 17.51 21.85 -14.71
N GLY A 539 16.63 21.33 -15.56
CA GLY A 539 17.01 20.59 -16.76
C GLY A 539 16.63 19.11 -16.74
N PHE A 540 17.25 18.35 -17.62
CA PHE A 540 16.99 16.93 -17.80
C PHE A 540 17.98 16.07 -17.02
N HIS A 541 17.46 15.07 -16.33
CA HIS A 541 18.21 14.11 -15.52
C HIS A 541 17.83 12.68 -15.89
N TYR A 542 18.84 11.84 -16.12
CA TYR A 542 18.64 10.39 -16.18
C TYR A 542 18.41 9.82 -14.78
N TYR A 543 17.47 8.89 -14.66
CA TYR A 543 17.26 8.16 -13.41
C TYR A 543 16.89 6.69 -13.63
N PHE A 544 17.01 5.89 -12.57
CA PHE A 544 16.69 4.46 -12.56
C PHE A 544 15.96 4.07 -11.28
N LEU A 545 15.11 3.04 -11.36
CA LEU A 545 14.64 2.30 -10.20
C LEU A 545 15.61 1.16 -9.92
N ILE A 546 15.96 0.93 -8.66
CA ILE A 546 16.74 -0.22 -8.21
C ILE A 546 15.82 -1.09 -7.36
N VAL A 547 15.27 -2.15 -7.95
CA VAL A 547 14.33 -3.08 -7.30
C VAL A 547 15.08 -4.34 -6.91
N ASP A 548 15.21 -4.59 -5.61
CA ASP A 548 15.93 -5.75 -5.05
C ASP A 548 17.34 -5.93 -5.65
N GLY A 549 18.03 -4.81 -5.89
CA GLY A 549 19.38 -4.76 -6.46
C GLY A 549 19.44 -4.72 -7.99
N VAL A 550 18.32 -4.89 -8.68
CA VAL A 550 18.25 -4.83 -10.16
C VAL A 550 17.89 -3.42 -10.60
N SER A 551 18.74 -2.83 -11.44
CA SER A 551 18.51 -1.49 -12.00
C SER A 551 17.64 -1.59 -13.26
N VAL A 552 16.48 -0.91 -13.25
CA VAL A 552 15.49 -0.90 -14.32
C VAL A 552 15.04 0.52 -14.65
N ALA A 553 14.52 0.71 -15.87
CA ALA A 553 13.78 1.92 -16.21
C ALA A 553 12.42 1.93 -15.49
N ASP A 554 11.99 3.10 -15.04
CA ASP A 554 10.65 3.34 -14.52
C ASP A 554 9.62 3.22 -15.65
N PRO A 555 8.67 2.27 -15.56
CA PRO A 555 7.64 2.07 -16.58
C PRO A 555 6.65 3.25 -16.68
N SER A 556 6.73 4.22 -15.76
CA SER A 556 5.89 5.42 -15.76
C SER A 556 6.48 6.60 -16.56
N SER A 557 7.74 6.48 -16.99
CA SER A 557 8.49 7.50 -17.72
C SER A 557 8.77 7.06 -19.16
N TYR A 558 8.80 7.99 -20.10
CA TYR A 558 9.39 7.73 -21.41
C TYR A 558 10.85 7.32 -21.25
N THR A 559 11.36 6.51 -22.18
CA THR A 559 12.76 6.11 -22.16
C THR A 559 13.60 6.90 -23.14
N PHE A 560 14.80 7.23 -22.70
CA PHE A 560 15.80 8.01 -23.42
C PHE A 560 17.07 7.17 -23.49
N PHE A 561 17.69 7.07 -24.67
CA PHE A 561 18.97 6.36 -24.77
C PHE A 561 20.08 7.23 -24.16
N GLY A 562 20.77 6.67 -23.18
CA GLY A 562 21.78 7.36 -22.37
C GLY A 562 22.35 6.42 -21.30
N CYS A 563 23.53 6.74 -20.77
CA CYS A 563 24.21 5.85 -19.82
C CYS A 563 24.40 4.41 -20.36
N CYS A 564 24.59 4.27 -21.68
CA CYS A 564 24.77 3.01 -22.41
C CYS A 564 23.54 2.09 -22.44
N ARG A 565 22.33 2.62 -22.23
CA ARG A 565 21.07 1.86 -22.25
C ARG A 565 19.84 2.76 -22.43
N MET A 566 18.66 2.16 -22.55
CA MET A 566 17.41 2.88 -22.34
C MET A 566 17.25 3.22 -20.86
N ALA A 567 17.17 4.51 -20.55
CA ALA A 567 17.04 5.05 -19.20
C ALA A 567 15.75 5.87 -19.07
N SER A 568 15.25 6.00 -17.84
CA SER A 568 14.17 6.95 -17.57
C SER A 568 14.73 8.36 -17.47
N GLY A 569 13.88 9.36 -17.76
CA GLY A 569 14.25 10.76 -17.69
C GLY A 569 13.26 11.57 -16.86
N ILE A 570 13.75 12.53 -16.11
CA ILE A 570 12.94 13.55 -15.45
C ILE A 570 13.39 14.94 -15.89
N GLU A 571 12.44 15.78 -16.30
CA GLU A 571 12.69 17.15 -16.73
C GLU A 571 12.19 18.13 -15.67
N VAL A 572 13.12 18.86 -15.07
CA VAL A 572 12.88 19.97 -14.15
C VAL A 572 12.85 21.26 -14.96
N SER A 573 11.74 21.98 -14.89
CA SER A 573 11.51 23.16 -15.73
C SER A 573 12.54 24.27 -15.47
N GLU A 574 13.16 24.81 -16.52
CA GLU A 574 13.95 26.04 -16.48
C GLU A 574 13.08 27.31 -16.38
N GLY A 575 11.77 27.16 -16.13
CA GLY A 575 10.82 28.27 -16.18
C GLY A 575 10.85 28.95 -17.55
N LYS A 576 10.60 30.26 -17.61
CA LYS A 576 10.58 31.03 -18.87
C LYS A 576 11.90 31.03 -19.64
N GLU A 577 13.03 30.86 -18.94
CA GLU A 577 14.34 30.85 -19.62
C GLU A 577 14.44 29.72 -20.63
N GLY A 578 13.75 28.59 -20.40
CA GLY A 578 13.73 27.45 -21.33
C GLY A 578 12.81 27.60 -22.54
N ASP A 579 12.20 28.77 -22.78
CA ASP A 579 11.31 28.95 -23.93
C ASP A 579 12.04 28.78 -25.27
N TYR A 580 13.37 28.97 -25.30
CA TYR A 580 14.16 28.76 -26.51
C TYR A 580 14.20 27.30 -26.97
N TYR A 581 14.05 26.31 -26.08
CA TYR A 581 14.07 24.88 -26.44
C TYR A 581 12.70 24.21 -26.38
N ARG A 582 11.64 24.93 -26.01
CA ARG A 582 10.27 24.41 -26.03
C ARG A 582 9.54 24.83 -27.30
N PRO A 583 8.58 24.04 -27.80
CA PRO A 583 7.72 24.45 -28.90
C PRO A 583 7.00 25.76 -28.56
N GLN A 584 7.10 26.75 -29.45
CA GLN A 584 6.45 28.05 -29.29
C GLN A 584 5.27 28.20 -30.27
N GLN A 585 4.17 28.77 -29.80
CA GLN A 585 3.00 28.99 -30.64
C GLN A 585 3.34 29.96 -31.79
N GLY A 586 3.01 29.57 -33.03
CA GLY A 586 3.22 30.39 -34.21
C GLY A 586 4.62 30.33 -34.82
N VAL A 587 5.54 29.53 -34.26
CA VAL A 587 6.86 29.27 -34.85
C VAL A 587 6.74 28.17 -35.91
N PRO A 588 7.20 28.40 -37.16
CA PRO A 588 7.26 27.34 -38.17
C PRO A 588 8.21 26.22 -37.77
N HIS A 589 7.76 24.97 -37.93
CA HIS A 589 8.52 23.80 -37.48
C HIS A 589 9.27 23.10 -38.61
N GLY A 590 10.56 22.83 -38.37
CA GLY A 590 11.36 21.93 -39.17
C GLY A 590 10.96 20.46 -38.97
N GLN A 591 11.71 19.58 -39.61
CA GLN A 591 11.47 18.13 -39.55
C GLN A 591 12.76 17.42 -39.16
N VAL A 592 12.69 16.51 -38.19
CA VAL A 592 13.76 15.55 -37.90
C VAL A 592 13.45 14.24 -38.62
N ARG A 593 14.33 13.83 -39.54
CA ARG A 593 14.15 12.67 -40.41
C ARG A 593 15.13 11.57 -40.01
N SER A 594 14.62 10.37 -39.78
CA SER A 594 15.47 9.19 -39.64
C SER A 594 15.90 8.69 -41.02
N CYS A 595 17.21 8.60 -41.24
CA CYS A 595 17.81 8.22 -42.52
C CYS A 595 18.72 7.00 -42.33
N THR A 596 18.46 5.94 -43.10
CA THR A 596 19.32 4.76 -43.14
C THR A 596 20.29 4.85 -44.31
N TYR A 597 21.57 4.57 -44.08
CA TYR A 597 22.60 4.52 -45.12
C TYR A 597 23.55 3.36 -44.89
N TYR A 598 24.19 2.87 -45.95
CA TYR A 598 25.25 1.87 -45.83
C TYR A 598 26.61 2.57 -45.70
N SER A 599 27.37 2.24 -44.65
CA SER A 599 28.74 2.72 -44.48
C SER A 599 29.70 1.76 -45.16
N GLU A 600 30.42 2.24 -46.17
CA GLU A 600 31.47 1.44 -46.82
C GLU A 600 32.69 1.31 -45.92
N THR A 601 32.94 2.26 -45.02
CA THR A 601 34.02 2.21 -44.02
C THR A 601 33.79 1.06 -43.03
N LYS A 602 32.54 0.83 -42.61
CA LYS A 602 32.18 -0.15 -41.58
C LYS A 602 31.59 -1.45 -42.12
N LYS A 603 31.19 -1.46 -43.40
CA LYS A 603 30.50 -2.56 -44.07
C LYS A 603 29.16 -2.94 -43.41
N GLU A 604 28.45 -1.95 -42.89
CA GLU A 604 27.16 -2.13 -42.21
C GLU A 604 26.17 -1.02 -42.55
N PHE A 605 24.87 -1.27 -42.32
CA PHE A 605 23.86 -0.22 -42.34
C PHE A 605 23.90 0.58 -41.04
N ARG A 606 23.84 1.90 -41.17
CA ARG A 606 23.82 2.87 -40.08
C ARG A 606 22.58 3.75 -40.19
N ARG A 607 22.26 4.44 -39.09
CA ARG A 607 21.14 5.37 -39.00
C ARG A 607 21.65 6.72 -38.51
N CYS A 608 21.16 7.79 -39.14
CA CYS A 608 21.35 9.15 -38.68
C CYS A 608 20.01 9.88 -38.61
N MET A 609 19.96 10.95 -37.82
CA MET A 609 18.86 11.89 -37.75
C MET A 609 19.25 13.18 -38.48
N VAL A 610 18.37 13.68 -39.33
CA VAL A 610 18.61 14.91 -40.11
C VAL A 610 17.48 15.90 -39.87
N TYR A 611 17.80 17.03 -39.24
CA TYR A 611 16.90 18.18 -39.17
C TYR A 611 16.97 18.97 -40.48
N THR A 612 15.80 19.27 -41.05
CA THR A 612 15.63 20.24 -42.14
C THR A 612 14.78 21.42 -41.66
N PRO A 613 15.16 22.68 -41.96
CA PRO A 613 14.42 23.86 -41.49
C PRO A 613 13.02 23.91 -42.10
N ALA A 614 12.09 24.61 -41.45
CA ALA A 614 10.67 24.66 -41.85
C ALA A 614 10.45 25.03 -43.33
N GLU A 615 11.30 25.91 -43.88
CA GLU A 615 11.23 26.33 -45.28
C GLU A 615 11.82 25.32 -46.29
N TYR A 616 12.40 24.20 -45.84
CA TYR A 616 13.15 23.30 -46.71
C TYR A 616 12.29 22.76 -47.85
N GLU A 617 11.06 22.32 -47.58
CA GLU A 617 10.17 21.74 -48.60
C GLU A 617 9.52 22.79 -49.51
N THR A 618 9.38 24.03 -49.04
CA THR A 618 8.75 25.11 -49.81
C THR A 618 9.75 25.90 -50.64
N ASN A 619 11.00 26.02 -50.19
CA ASN A 619 12.07 26.71 -50.91
C ASN A 619 12.93 25.72 -51.72
N VAL A 620 12.32 25.13 -52.75
CA VAL A 620 12.87 23.96 -53.47
C VAL A 620 14.21 24.19 -54.19
N LYS A 621 14.63 25.44 -54.40
CA LYS A 621 15.89 25.80 -55.06
C LYS A 621 17.01 26.18 -54.10
N LYS A 622 16.69 26.49 -52.83
CA LYS A 622 17.69 26.92 -51.86
C LYS A 622 18.53 25.73 -51.42
N ARG A 623 19.85 25.97 -51.34
CA ARG A 623 20.80 25.10 -50.67
C ARG A 623 21.10 25.65 -49.27
N TYR A 624 21.45 24.74 -48.38
CA TYR A 624 21.57 25.01 -46.95
C TYR A 624 22.95 24.60 -46.45
N PRO A 625 23.56 25.37 -45.53
CA PRO A 625 24.74 24.91 -44.81
C PRO A 625 24.36 23.77 -43.85
N VAL A 626 25.37 23.03 -43.38
CA VAL A 626 25.18 21.82 -42.56
C VAL A 626 26.01 21.89 -41.29
N LEU A 627 25.36 21.67 -40.16
CA LEU A 627 25.98 21.38 -38.87
C LEU A 627 25.95 19.86 -38.62
N TYR A 628 27.11 19.25 -38.44
CA TYR A 628 27.22 17.87 -37.95
C TYR A 628 27.37 17.90 -36.42
N LEU A 629 26.42 17.31 -35.70
CA LEU A 629 26.26 17.47 -34.26
C LEU A 629 26.30 16.11 -33.54
N GLN A 630 27.34 15.88 -32.74
CA GLN A 630 27.63 14.58 -32.12
C GLN A 630 27.24 14.51 -30.64
N HIS A 631 26.74 13.35 -30.22
CA HIS A 631 26.35 13.03 -28.85
C HIS A 631 27.56 12.60 -27.99
N GLY A 632 27.33 12.35 -26.69
CA GLY A 632 28.35 11.91 -25.74
C GLY A 632 28.53 10.40 -25.66
N MET A 633 29.44 9.95 -24.80
CA MET A 633 29.62 8.53 -24.51
C MET A 633 28.35 7.95 -23.85
N GLY A 634 27.94 6.77 -24.30
CA GLY A 634 26.77 6.05 -23.78
C GLY A 634 25.44 6.57 -24.33
N GLU A 635 25.47 7.41 -25.36
CA GLU A 635 24.30 7.96 -26.07
C GLU A 635 24.31 7.52 -27.54
N ASP A 636 23.32 7.95 -28.32
CA ASP A 636 23.15 7.61 -29.74
C ASP A 636 22.68 8.82 -30.58
N GLU A 637 22.43 8.61 -31.88
CA GLU A 637 22.00 9.65 -32.83
C GLU A 637 20.66 10.32 -32.48
N THR A 638 19.90 9.76 -31.52
CA THR A 638 18.59 10.30 -31.13
C THR A 638 18.69 11.39 -30.08
N GLY A 639 19.78 11.40 -29.28
CA GLY A 639 19.87 12.20 -28.06
C GLY A 639 19.62 13.69 -28.28
N TRP A 640 20.26 14.29 -29.27
CA TRP A 640 20.10 15.72 -29.59
C TRP A 640 18.67 16.10 -29.97
N SER A 641 17.94 15.23 -30.67
CA SER A 641 16.54 15.48 -31.07
C SER A 641 15.50 15.18 -29.98
N THR A 642 15.86 14.31 -29.03
CA THR A 642 14.97 13.85 -27.98
C THR A 642 15.23 14.65 -26.70
N GLN A 643 16.14 14.23 -25.84
CA GLN A 643 16.48 14.97 -24.63
C GLN A 643 17.32 16.24 -24.87
N GLY A 644 17.87 16.45 -26.07
CA GLY A 644 18.54 17.69 -26.45
C GLY A 644 17.62 18.78 -27.01
N TYR A 645 16.35 18.46 -27.34
CA TYR A 645 15.38 19.38 -27.94
C TYR A 645 15.92 20.25 -29.10
N MET A 646 16.90 19.74 -29.86
CA MET A 646 17.61 20.52 -30.86
C MET A 646 16.65 21.12 -31.90
N GLN A 647 15.64 20.37 -32.36
CA GLN A 647 14.73 20.91 -33.38
C GLN A 647 14.01 22.18 -32.92
N HIS A 648 13.64 22.26 -31.64
CA HIS A 648 12.93 23.41 -31.10
C HIS A 648 13.86 24.60 -30.92
N ILE A 649 15.10 24.34 -30.48
CA ILE A 649 16.17 25.36 -30.44
C ILE A 649 16.38 25.96 -31.84
N MET A 650 16.53 25.10 -32.85
CA MET A 650 16.72 25.55 -34.23
C MET A 650 15.50 26.31 -34.77
N ASP A 651 14.29 25.77 -34.61
CA ASP A 651 13.04 26.40 -35.06
C ASP A 651 12.88 27.81 -34.47
N ASN A 652 13.04 27.94 -33.15
CA ASN A 652 12.86 29.21 -32.45
C ASN A 652 13.93 30.24 -32.84
N LEU A 653 15.19 29.83 -32.97
CA LEU A 653 16.28 30.73 -33.36
C LEU A 653 16.23 31.12 -34.84
N ILE A 654 15.79 30.22 -35.72
CA ILE A 654 15.58 30.52 -37.14
C ILE A 654 14.39 31.46 -37.30
N ALA A 655 13.25 31.18 -36.65
CA ALA A 655 12.05 32.00 -36.76
C ALA A 655 12.24 33.42 -36.19
N SER A 656 13.08 33.57 -35.16
CA SER A 656 13.46 34.88 -34.62
C SER A 656 14.56 35.60 -35.41
N GLY A 657 15.09 34.97 -36.47
CA GLY A 657 16.15 35.53 -37.33
C GLY A 657 17.54 35.53 -36.69
N GLN A 658 17.72 34.88 -35.54
CA GLN A 658 18.99 34.79 -34.84
C GLN A 658 19.93 33.77 -35.48
N CYS A 659 19.39 32.73 -36.11
CA CYS A 659 20.13 31.65 -36.75
C CYS A 659 19.78 31.56 -38.24
N VAL A 660 20.76 31.30 -39.11
CA VAL A 660 20.45 31.04 -40.52
C VAL A 660 19.76 29.67 -40.67
N PRO A 661 18.81 29.49 -41.60
CA PRO A 661 18.29 28.17 -41.91
C PRO A 661 19.43 27.22 -42.33
N MET A 662 19.59 26.10 -41.63
CA MET A 662 20.64 25.10 -41.86
C MET A 662 20.12 23.68 -41.61
N LEU A 663 20.80 22.67 -42.15
CA LEU A 663 20.58 21.29 -41.74
C LEU A 663 21.38 20.99 -40.47
N VAL A 664 20.85 20.11 -39.63
CA VAL A 664 21.61 19.52 -38.50
C VAL A 664 21.60 18.01 -38.65
N VAL A 665 22.77 17.39 -38.72
CA VAL A 665 22.97 15.95 -38.92
C VAL A 665 23.54 15.34 -37.65
N MET A 666 22.85 14.35 -37.09
CA MET A 666 23.24 13.62 -35.88
C MET A 666 23.39 12.15 -36.25
N ASP A 667 24.55 11.55 -36.03
CA ASP A 667 24.84 10.13 -36.27
C ASP A 667 25.30 9.48 -34.95
N SER A 668 25.41 8.16 -34.93
CA SER A 668 26.00 7.46 -33.79
C SER A 668 27.52 7.59 -33.85
N GLY A 669 28.15 8.09 -32.79
CA GLY A 669 29.59 8.27 -32.71
C GLY A 669 30.37 6.96 -32.51
N ASP A 670 29.76 5.79 -32.60
CA ASP A 670 30.35 4.49 -32.21
C ASP A 670 30.82 4.46 -30.74
N VAL A 671 30.07 5.14 -29.85
CA VAL A 671 30.41 5.28 -28.42
C VAL A 671 29.26 4.95 -27.48
N GLU A 672 28.32 4.12 -27.92
CA GLU A 672 27.14 3.66 -27.15
C GLU A 672 27.51 2.76 -25.96
N ALA A 673 28.70 2.15 -25.96
CA ALA A 673 29.18 1.28 -24.89
C ALA A 673 29.96 2.07 -23.81
N PRO A 674 30.20 1.49 -22.62
CA PRO A 674 31.13 2.08 -21.67
C PRO A 674 32.57 2.00 -22.21
N PHE A 675 33.35 3.07 -22.03
CA PHE A 675 34.80 3.01 -22.26
C PHE A 675 35.46 2.02 -21.30
N SER A 676 36.16 1.03 -21.84
CA SER A 676 36.91 0.03 -21.07
C SER A 676 38.31 -0.14 -21.68
N PRO A 677 39.36 0.36 -21.02
CA PRO A 677 40.72 0.26 -21.55
C PRO A 677 41.24 -1.18 -21.41
N ARG A 678 42.02 -1.65 -22.39
CA ARG A 678 42.66 -2.97 -22.29
C ARG A 678 43.73 -2.99 -21.20
N GLU A 679 43.79 -4.09 -20.46
CA GLU A 679 44.72 -4.25 -19.33
C GLU A 679 46.18 -4.07 -19.78
N GLY A 680 46.93 -3.26 -19.02
CA GLY A 680 48.35 -2.98 -19.27
C GLY A 680 48.65 -2.04 -20.46
N LYS A 681 47.63 -1.40 -21.05
CA LYS A 681 47.79 -0.40 -22.12
C LYS A 681 47.77 1.03 -21.59
N ASP A 682 48.38 1.95 -22.35
CA ASP A 682 48.34 3.37 -22.03
C ASP A 682 46.93 3.93 -22.19
N MET A 683 46.47 4.68 -21.19
CA MET A 683 45.10 5.19 -21.14
C MET A 683 44.78 6.15 -22.30
N ASN A 684 45.74 6.98 -22.72
CA ASN A 684 45.52 7.95 -23.78
C ASN A 684 45.52 7.27 -25.16
N GLU A 685 46.36 6.26 -25.36
CA GLU A 685 46.31 5.41 -26.56
C GLU A 685 44.97 4.68 -26.69
N GLU A 686 44.47 4.11 -25.60
CA GLU A 686 43.17 3.42 -25.61
C GLU A 686 42.00 4.38 -25.86
N ARG A 687 42.03 5.59 -25.26
CA ARG A 687 41.05 6.65 -25.54
C ARG A 687 41.06 7.06 -27.01
N ALA A 688 42.24 7.17 -27.62
CA ALA A 688 42.36 7.54 -29.03
C ALA A 688 41.76 6.50 -30.00
N LEU A 689 41.59 5.23 -29.58
CA LEU A 689 40.94 4.18 -30.36
C LEU A 689 39.42 4.14 -30.15
N TYR A 690 38.93 4.67 -29.03
CA TYR A 690 37.52 4.59 -28.66
C TYR A 690 36.64 5.53 -29.51
N GLY A 691 35.75 4.93 -30.31
CA GLY A 691 34.92 5.66 -31.29
C GLY A 691 35.69 6.17 -32.52
N ALA A 692 36.97 5.80 -32.70
CA ALA A 692 37.82 6.36 -33.75
C ALA A 692 37.42 5.93 -35.17
N SER A 693 36.69 4.81 -35.30
CA SER A 693 36.14 4.39 -36.59
C SER A 693 35.14 5.40 -37.17
N PHE A 694 34.50 6.20 -36.31
CA PHE A 694 33.55 7.21 -36.74
C PHE A 694 34.18 8.30 -37.62
N TYR A 695 35.49 8.58 -37.47
CA TYR A 695 36.16 9.62 -38.27
C TYR A 695 36.12 9.30 -39.78
N GLY A 696 36.38 8.05 -40.14
CA GLY A 696 36.28 7.57 -41.52
C GLY A 696 34.83 7.57 -42.00
N VAL A 697 33.90 7.04 -41.19
CA VAL A 697 32.46 7.06 -41.49
C VAL A 697 32.00 8.48 -41.79
N MET A 698 32.37 9.45 -40.96
CA MET A 698 31.96 10.84 -41.15
C MET A 698 32.47 11.44 -42.46
N LEU A 699 33.77 11.26 -42.74
CA LEU A 699 34.45 11.92 -43.86
C LEU A 699 34.21 11.24 -45.21
N GLU A 700 34.04 9.92 -45.22
CA GLU A 700 33.98 9.09 -46.43
C GLU A 700 32.57 8.61 -46.76
N ASP A 701 31.70 8.43 -45.76
CA ASP A 701 30.34 7.92 -45.95
C ASP A 701 29.26 8.97 -45.68
N LEU A 702 29.19 9.52 -44.45
CA LEU A 702 28.10 10.36 -43.98
C LEU A 702 28.02 11.70 -44.72
N ILE A 703 29.13 12.46 -44.80
CA ILE A 703 29.13 13.76 -45.50
C ILE A 703 28.74 13.58 -46.98
N PRO A 704 29.36 12.66 -47.75
CA PRO A 704 28.95 12.41 -49.13
C PRO A 704 27.48 11.95 -49.27
N MET A 705 26.98 11.14 -48.33
CA MET A 705 25.59 10.70 -48.33
C MET A 705 24.64 11.89 -48.13
N ILE A 706 24.91 12.76 -47.16
CA ILE A 706 24.11 13.96 -46.90
C ILE A 706 24.13 14.89 -48.11
N ASP A 707 25.32 15.17 -48.67
CA ASP A 707 25.48 16.09 -49.81
C ASP A 707 24.81 15.57 -51.10
N ARG A 708 24.68 14.24 -51.24
CA ARG A 708 23.94 13.59 -52.33
C ARG A 708 22.42 13.60 -52.12
N THR A 709 21.97 13.48 -50.87
CA THR A 709 20.57 13.23 -50.53
C THR A 709 19.79 14.51 -50.25
N PHE A 710 20.46 15.53 -49.72
CA PHE A 710 19.86 16.80 -49.32
C PHE A 710 20.42 17.99 -50.12
N ARG A 711 19.69 19.11 -50.13
CA ARG A 711 20.10 20.35 -50.81
C ARG A 711 21.12 21.11 -49.97
N THR A 712 22.36 20.64 -49.95
CA THR A 712 23.44 21.25 -49.15
C THR A 712 24.40 22.09 -49.99
N TYR A 713 25.09 23.04 -49.35
CA TYR A 713 26.38 23.52 -49.85
C TYR A 713 27.47 22.53 -49.43
N THR A 714 28.38 22.19 -50.36
CA THR A 714 29.34 21.10 -50.18
C THR A 714 30.76 21.60 -49.85
N ASP A 715 30.98 22.91 -49.81
CA ASP A 715 32.27 23.50 -49.47
C ASP A 715 32.45 23.70 -47.96
N ARG A 716 33.67 24.03 -47.54
CA ARG A 716 34.02 24.18 -46.13
C ARG A 716 33.34 25.36 -45.44
N GLU A 717 33.04 26.43 -46.18
CA GLU A 717 32.51 27.69 -45.63
C GLU A 717 31.06 27.52 -45.16
N HIS A 718 30.44 26.40 -45.53
CA HIS A 718 29.07 26.04 -45.21
C HIS A 718 28.97 24.74 -44.40
N ARG A 719 30.09 24.29 -43.81
CA ARG A 719 30.15 23.07 -43.00
C ARG A 719 30.71 23.32 -41.60
N ALA A 720 29.91 22.98 -40.60
CA ALA A 720 30.24 23.05 -39.19
C ALA A 720 30.26 21.65 -38.57
N MET A 721 31.07 21.45 -37.54
CA MET A 721 30.99 20.27 -36.67
C MET A 721 31.01 20.70 -35.21
N ALA A 722 30.13 20.11 -34.40
CA ALA A 722 30.14 20.27 -32.96
C ALA A 722 29.75 18.97 -32.26
N GLY A 723 30.01 18.88 -30.96
CA GLY A 723 29.52 17.75 -30.18
C GLY A 723 29.68 17.95 -28.68
N LEU A 724 28.91 17.17 -27.92
CA LEU A 724 28.94 17.18 -26.47
C LEU A 724 29.87 16.09 -25.91
N SER A 725 30.54 16.34 -24.79
CA SER A 725 31.38 15.34 -24.10
C SER A 725 32.35 14.63 -25.05
N TRP A 726 32.21 13.31 -25.21
CA TRP A 726 33.00 12.53 -26.17
C TRP A 726 32.79 12.95 -27.64
N GLY A 727 31.59 13.40 -28.01
CA GLY A 727 31.33 14.02 -29.32
C GLY A 727 32.13 15.32 -29.52
N GLY A 728 32.45 16.05 -28.44
CA GLY A 728 33.37 17.18 -28.48
C GLY A 728 34.81 16.75 -28.76
N HIS A 729 35.25 15.63 -28.17
CA HIS A 729 36.53 14.99 -28.52
C HIS A 729 36.56 14.55 -29.99
N GLN A 730 35.51 13.87 -30.46
CA GLN A 730 35.40 13.43 -31.85
C GLN A 730 35.37 14.61 -32.82
N THR A 731 34.76 15.72 -32.43
CA THR A 731 34.77 16.97 -33.19
C THR A 731 36.19 17.49 -33.38
N PHE A 732 36.99 17.57 -32.33
CA PHE A 732 38.38 18.01 -32.43
C PHE A 732 39.20 17.05 -33.29
N SER A 733 39.07 15.74 -33.04
CA SER A 733 39.78 14.68 -33.76
C SER A 733 39.43 14.59 -35.25
N THR A 734 38.22 15.05 -35.64
CA THR A 734 37.77 15.02 -37.04
C THR A 734 38.00 16.37 -37.73
N ALA A 735 37.56 17.48 -37.14
CA ALA A 735 37.54 18.77 -37.80
C ALA A 735 38.93 19.44 -37.86
N LEU A 736 39.72 19.36 -36.79
CA LEU A 736 41.03 20.05 -36.74
C LEU A 736 42.05 19.49 -37.76
N PRO A 737 42.14 18.17 -37.99
CA PRO A 737 42.98 17.65 -39.08
C PRO A 737 42.44 17.95 -40.48
N ASN A 738 41.16 18.32 -40.61
CA ASN A 738 40.45 18.48 -41.89
C ASN A 738 39.90 19.90 -42.09
N LEU A 739 40.71 20.93 -41.81
CA LEU A 739 40.31 22.34 -41.98
C LEU A 739 39.99 22.72 -43.43
N ASP A 740 40.33 21.89 -44.41
CA ASP A 740 39.90 22.03 -45.80
C ASP A 740 38.42 21.66 -46.01
N LYS A 741 37.78 20.97 -45.05
CA LYS A 741 36.37 20.56 -45.09
C LYS A 741 35.47 21.30 -44.10
N PHE A 742 36.02 21.87 -43.02
CA PHE A 742 35.27 22.55 -41.96
C PHE A 742 35.84 23.94 -41.68
N SER A 743 34.96 24.89 -41.36
CA SER A 743 35.34 26.24 -40.91
C SER A 743 34.72 26.68 -39.59
N TYR A 744 33.81 25.89 -39.02
CA TYR A 744 33.16 26.17 -37.73
C TYR A 744 33.24 24.93 -36.84
N ILE A 745 33.73 25.09 -35.61
CA ILE A 745 34.07 23.98 -34.72
C ILE A 745 33.53 24.29 -33.31
N GLY A 746 32.77 23.36 -32.71
CA GLY A 746 32.21 23.51 -31.36
C GLY A 746 32.49 22.30 -30.46
N ALA A 747 32.81 22.53 -29.19
CA ALA A 747 32.90 21.48 -28.18
C ALA A 747 32.09 21.87 -26.95
N PHE A 748 31.06 21.08 -26.61
CA PHE A 748 30.19 21.33 -25.47
C PHE A 748 30.57 20.36 -24.34
N SER A 749 31.17 20.85 -23.28
CA SER A 749 31.75 20.04 -22.22
C SER A 749 32.71 18.98 -22.76
N GLY A 750 33.50 19.32 -23.79
CA GLY A 750 34.28 18.34 -24.55
C GLY A 750 35.22 17.51 -23.67
N ALA A 751 35.24 16.19 -23.87
CA ALA A 751 36.11 15.24 -23.18
C ALA A 751 37.57 15.32 -23.67
N ILE A 752 38.16 16.51 -23.62
CA ILE A 752 39.47 16.85 -24.17
C ILE A 752 40.50 16.84 -23.03
N PHE A 753 41.04 15.66 -22.75
CA PHE A 753 41.97 15.45 -21.64
C PHE A 753 43.43 15.45 -22.11
N GLY A 754 44.30 16.14 -21.37
CA GLY A 754 45.77 16.05 -21.57
C GLY A 754 46.27 16.55 -22.93
N LEU A 755 45.50 17.39 -23.63
CA LEU A 755 45.85 17.92 -24.94
C LEU A 755 46.99 18.95 -24.83
N ASP A 756 48.12 18.70 -25.49
CA ASP A 756 49.15 19.71 -25.70
C ASP A 756 48.79 20.59 -26.91
N VAL A 757 48.29 21.79 -26.65
CA VAL A 757 47.89 22.75 -27.69
C VAL A 757 49.02 23.14 -28.66
N LYS A 758 50.30 22.95 -28.29
CA LYS A 758 51.43 23.28 -29.17
C LYS A 758 51.70 22.22 -30.23
N THR A 759 51.42 20.95 -29.92
CA THR A 759 51.83 19.80 -30.75
C THR A 759 50.66 18.98 -31.29
N CYS A 760 49.47 19.11 -30.71
CA CYS A 760 48.31 18.33 -31.10
C CYS A 760 47.92 18.50 -32.59
N TYR A 761 47.33 17.44 -33.14
CA TYR A 761 46.83 17.38 -34.52
C TYR A 761 47.84 17.86 -35.56
N ASN A 762 49.09 17.39 -35.46
CA ASN A 762 50.21 17.78 -36.32
C ASN A 762 50.53 19.29 -36.26
N GLY A 763 50.40 19.89 -35.07
CA GLY A 763 50.70 21.30 -34.84
C GLY A 763 49.68 22.26 -35.46
N VAL A 764 48.39 21.89 -35.45
CA VAL A 764 47.32 22.69 -36.10
C VAL A 764 47.26 24.13 -35.60
N PHE A 765 47.61 24.36 -34.32
CA PHE A 765 47.63 25.67 -33.68
C PHE A 765 48.99 26.38 -33.71
N ALA A 766 50.03 25.79 -34.32
CA ALA A 766 51.38 26.35 -34.32
C ALA A 766 51.49 27.69 -35.08
N ASP A 767 50.58 27.96 -36.01
CA ASP A 767 50.44 29.24 -36.72
C ASP A 767 49.03 29.80 -36.50
N ALA A 768 48.88 30.62 -35.47
CA ALA A 768 47.60 31.21 -35.09
C ALA A 768 47.00 32.10 -36.18
N GLY A 769 47.83 32.82 -36.94
CA GLY A 769 47.37 33.67 -38.04
C GLY A 769 46.77 32.84 -39.18
N LYS A 770 47.36 31.69 -39.50
CA LYS A 770 46.81 30.74 -40.48
C LYS A 770 45.56 30.03 -39.95
N PHE A 771 45.55 29.65 -38.68
CA PHE A 771 44.39 29.02 -38.06
C PHE A 771 43.17 29.96 -38.05
N ASN A 772 43.31 31.17 -37.51
CA ASN A 772 42.25 32.16 -37.38
C ASN A 772 41.70 32.65 -38.74
N LYS A 773 42.46 32.50 -39.83
CA LYS A 773 41.97 32.76 -41.21
C LYS A 773 41.14 31.61 -41.78
N LYS A 774 41.38 30.37 -41.33
CA LYS A 774 40.66 29.19 -41.80
C LYS A 774 39.42 28.92 -40.94
N VAL A 775 39.54 29.01 -39.62
CA VAL A 775 38.45 28.71 -38.69
C VAL A 775 37.73 30.01 -38.36
N HIS A 776 36.49 30.12 -38.83
CA HIS A 776 35.63 31.30 -38.64
C HIS A 776 35.06 31.38 -37.24
N TYR A 777 34.86 30.23 -36.61
CA TYR A 777 34.38 30.16 -35.24
C TYR A 777 34.84 28.88 -34.56
N LEU A 778 35.53 29.03 -33.44
CA LEU A 778 35.87 27.96 -32.52
C LEU A 778 35.18 28.26 -31.19
N PHE A 779 34.31 27.36 -30.73
CA PHE A 779 33.51 27.53 -29.52
C PHE A 779 33.75 26.39 -28.53
N LEU A 780 33.96 26.74 -27.26
CA LEU A 780 34.08 25.80 -26.16
C LEU A 780 33.13 26.22 -25.03
N GLY A 781 32.17 25.37 -24.69
CA GLY A 781 31.23 25.63 -23.60
C GLY A 781 31.32 24.56 -22.51
N CYS A 782 30.91 24.86 -21.27
CA CYS A 782 30.70 23.86 -20.22
C CYS A 782 29.73 24.35 -19.13
N GLY A 783 29.27 23.45 -18.26
CA GLY A 783 28.54 23.81 -17.05
C GLY A 783 29.48 24.29 -15.93
N THR A 784 29.00 25.16 -15.04
CA THR A 784 29.82 25.67 -13.92
C THR A 784 30.09 24.64 -12.84
N GLU A 785 29.26 23.60 -12.74
CA GLU A 785 29.45 22.52 -11.77
C GLU A 785 30.38 21.41 -12.32
N GLU A 786 30.90 21.57 -13.54
CA GLU A 786 31.82 20.63 -14.17
C GLU A 786 33.29 20.95 -13.85
N GLN A 787 34.14 19.92 -13.84
CA GLN A 787 35.59 20.04 -13.60
C GLN A 787 36.42 19.44 -14.74
N PHE A 788 36.06 19.73 -16.00
CA PHE A 788 36.70 19.12 -17.19
C PHE A 788 37.85 19.93 -17.80
N GLY A 789 38.17 21.10 -17.24
CA GLY A 789 39.33 21.88 -17.67
C GLY A 789 39.11 22.75 -18.92
N THR A 790 37.85 22.91 -19.36
CA THR A 790 37.51 23.65 -20.59
C THR A 790 38.03 25.09 -20.57
N LYS A 791 37.90 25.79 -19.44
CA LYS A 791 38.44 27.14 -19.28
C LYS A 791 39.95 27.18 -19.47
N GLN A 792 40.67 26.26 -18.83
CA GLN A 792 42.13 26.18 -18.92
C GLN A 792 42.60 25.89 -20.35
N LEU A 793 41.85 25.07 -21.09
CA LEU A 793 42.11 24.82 -22.51
C LEU A 793 41.90 26.09 -23.35
N VAL A 794 40.82 26.84 -23.14
CA VAL A 794 40.60 28.11 -23.85
C VAL A 794 41.67 29.14 -23.51
N ASP A 795 42.01 29.29 -22.23
CA ASP A 795 43.06 30.21 -21.80
C ASP A 795 44.40 29.84 -22.48
N SER A 796 44.73 28.55 -22.60
CA SER A 796 45.92 28.06 -23.32
C SER A 796 45.89 28.34 -24.83
N LEU A 797 44.70 28.30 -25.46
CA LEU A 797 44.52 28.67 -26.87
C LEU A 797 44.69 30.18 -27.07
N HIS A 798 44.14 31.00 -26.16
CA HIS A 798 44.30 32.46 -26.18
C HIS A 798 45.76 32.87 -26.01
N GLU A 799 46.53 32.19 -25.17
CA GLU A 799 47.98 32.41 -25.03
C GLU A 799 48.76 32.17 -26.34
N LEU A 800 48.28 31.27 -27.20
CA LEU A 800 48.82 31.03 -28.54
C LEU A 800 48.31 32.04 -29.59
N GLY A 801 47.38 32.92 -29.23
CA GLY A 801 46.73 33.88 -30.13
C GLY A 801 45.61 33.27 -30.99
N ILE A 802 45.09 32.10 -30.62
CA ILE A 802 43.96 31.46 -31.29
C ILE A 802 42.65 32.12 -30.86
N ASN A 803 41.79 32.44 -31.82
CA ASN A 803 40.45 32.98 -31.55
C ASN A 803 39.52 31.83 -31.16
N ALA A 804 39.16 31.76 -29.88
CA ALA A 804 38.22 30.78 -29.34
C ALA A 804 37.20 31.47 -28.41
N GLU A 805 35.92 31.20 -28.60
CA GLU A 805 34.83 31.66 -27.74
C GLU A 805 34.65 30.70 -26.56
N TYR A 806 34.39 31.26 -25.37
CA TYR A 806 34.15 30.50 -24.14
C TYR A 806 32.78 30.81 -23.55
N TYR A 807 32.01 29.77 -23.21
CA TYR A 807 30.70 29.91 -22.59
C TYR A 807 30.55 29.03 -21.34
N GLU A 808 29.94 29.58 -20.28
CA GLU A 808 29.58 28.84 -19.08
C GLU A 808 28.07 28.82 -18.86
N SER A 809 27.50 27.61 -18.82
CA SER A 809 26.14 27.39 -18.38
C SER A 809 26.08 27.41 -16.86
N GLN A 810 25.50 28.47 -16.31
CA GLN A 810 25.44 28.71 -14.87
C GLN A 810 24.53 27.70 -14.15
N GLY A 811 25.05 27.08 -13.09
CA GLY A 811 24.33 26.19 -12.18
C GLY A 811 24.02 24.81 -12.76
N THR A 812 24.69 24.39 -13.84
CA THR A 812 24.46 23.10 -14.48
C THR A 812 25.71 22.22 -14.44
N GLY A 813 25.50 20.90 -14.38
CA GLY A 813 26.56 19.90 -14.43
C GLY A 813 26.77 19.33 -15.85
N HIS A 814 27.39 18.15 -15.91
CA HIS A 814 27.67 17.44 -17.16
C HIS A 814 26.43 16.71 -17.71
N GLU A 815 25.37 17.47 -17.99
CA GLU A 815 24.04 16.98 -18.38
C GLU A 815 23.40 17.84 -19.49
N TRP A 816 22.27 17.39 -20.02
CA TRP A 816 21.65 17.91 -21.24
C TRP A 816 21.30 19.40 -21.22
N LEU A 817 20.98 20.02 -20.08
CA LEU A 817 20.71 21.46 -20.06
C LEU A 817 21.95 22.30 -20.40
N THR A 818 23.13 21.88 -19.96
CA THR A 818 24.39 22.53 -20.37
C THR A 818 24.53 22.52 -21.88
N TRP A 819 24.24 21.38 -22.51
CA TRP A 819 24.43 21.20 -23.96
C TRP A 819 23.35 21.91 -24.78
N ARG A 820 22.10 21.98 -24.28
CA ARG A 820 21.03 22.83 -24.85
C ARG A 820 21.44 24.30 -24.87
N ARG A 821 21.96 24.81 -23.75
CA ARG A 821 22.44 26.20 -23.64
C ARG A 821 23.65 26.45 -24.54
N CYS A 822 24.62 25.53 -24.57
CA CYS A 822 25.77 25.62 -25.49
C CYS A 822 25.32 25.68 -26.95
N LEU A 823 24.36 24.84 -27.36
CA LEU A 823 23.83 24.87 -28.73
C LEU A 823 23.16 26.21 -29.04
N ARG A 824 22.35 26.74 -28.11
CA ARG A 824 21.71 28.06 -28.22
C ARG A 824 22.73 29.18 -28.47
N GLU A 825 23.86 29.17 -27.76
CA GLU A 825 24.91 30.16 -27.94
C GLU A 825 25.73 29.93 -29.21
N PHE A 826 25.94 28.68 -29.61
CA PHE A 826 26.81 28.34 -30.74
C PHE A 826 26.17 28.64 -32.12
N VAL A 827 24.93 28.18 -32.34
CA VAL A 827 24.33 28.22 -33.68
C VAL A 827 24.09 29.62 -34.27
N PRO A 828 23.85 30.69 -33.48
CA PRO A 828 23.74 32.04 -34.00
C PRO A 828 25.02 32.57 -34.66
N HIS A 829 26.19 31.97 -34.43
CA HIS A 829 27.45 32.42 -35.03
C HIS A 829 27.83 31.65 -36.31
N LEU A 830 27.07 30.62 -36.66
CA LEU A 830 27.38 29.79 -37.81
C LEU A 830 26.97 30.44 -39.13
N PHE A 831 27.85 30.31 -40.13
CA PHE A 831 27.61 30.70 -41.53
C PHE A 831 27.18 32.17 -41.72
N LYS A 832 27.59 33.03 -40.78
CA LYS A 832 27.53 34.49 -40.90
C LYS A 832 28.87 35.01 -41.39
N LYS A 833 28.84 36.07 -42.20
CA LYS A 833 30.02 36.76 -42.72
C LYS A 833 30.48 37.85 -41.77
#